data_AF-A0A964EJX4-F1
#
_entry.id   AF-A0A964EJX4-F1
#
_cell.length_a   1.000
_cell.length_b   1.000
_cell.length_c   1.000
_cell.angle_alpha   90.00
_cell.angle_beta   90.00
_cell.angle_gamma   90.00
#
_symmetry.space_group_name_H-M   'P 1'
#
loop_
_entity.id
_entity.type
_entity.pdbx_description
1 polymer ?
#
loop_
_entity_poly.entity_id
_entity_poly.type
_entity_poly.pdbx_seq_one_letter_code
_entity_poly.pdbx_strand_id
1 'polypeptide(L)'
;MCVAWVVALVNAKIRREEEIGNMGLLGRLRYWDSHILPRSRKEKRLPGVLSPEEALKLVNAPSNLKHRTILQLIYGTGLRASEALRLRLEDVDSKRMVLRVQKGKGNKDRYVPITASLLEALRYYWRCYRPKVYLFESAQTGRALTLRTVQAVFQKAKGQIGISRAVSVHTLRHSYATHLLEAGVDLIAIKTFMGHGHLSTTARYLHIGQTHKNLPDLLSGITPGDASHFEVADILRDHLAAYKEQYSLSHSQQKAVQAIMNCRTSALGGHVDSCTSCGYVEISYNSCRNRHCPKCQWSAQQRWINKRVEELLPVTYFHLVFTLPQELNALVSSNEAKLYGLLFHAAWESVKQLCSQEEWLGAQAGMIAVLHSWGQNLSLHPHLHCIVPGGGLAADGQSWVSSHKKCFLPVRVLSRVFRGKFLHQLRMMYGAGDLDLHGQARRLEPKSVFGQLVRKLYQKEWVVYAKQPFGGPAQVINYLGRYTHRIALSNGRIQAVADGKVTFSYKDYRQQGRQKSMTLDAVEFIRRFLQHCLPPGFQKIRYYGILSTRNRKTKLADLQKSLDYQPPQIHLGIGGLLMKGQKPVCPACGRPDIERAILPGTLLITAVRFDPIIPCHAGHIHGQRAPPHRHPGVQNV
;
A
#
# COMPACT_ATOMS: atom_id res chain seq x y z
N MET A 1 -15.27 1.34 57.39
CA MET A 1 -16.53 2.07 57.09
C MET A 1 -16.38 3.30 56.17
N CYS A 2 -15.19 3.68 55.69
CA CYS A 2 -15.03 4.86 54.81
C CYS A 2 -15.17 4.56 53.29
N VAL A 3 -15.06 3.30 52.84
CA VAL A 3 -15.09 2.94 51.40
C VAL A 3 -16.51 2.79 50.86
N ALA A 4 -17.47 2.37 51.69
CA ALA A 4 -18.87 2.22 51.29
C ALA A 4 -19.57 3.57 51.01
N TRP A 5 -19.17 4.63 51.72
CA TRP A 5 -19.72 5.98 51.55
C TRP A 5 -19.27 6.65 50.25
N VAL A 6 -18.02 6.43 49.82
CA VAL A 6 -17.49 6.99 48.57
C VAL A 6 -18.15 6.35 47.34
N VAL A 7 -18.45 5.05 47.39
CA VAL A 7 -19.16 4.34 46.31
C VAL A 7 -20.63 4.76 46.21
N ALA A 8 -21.29 5.04 47.34
CA ALA A 8 -22.67 5.55 47.36
C ALA A 8 -22.78 6.97 46.77
N LEU A 9 -21.82 7.86 47.06
CA LEU A 9 -21.84 9.23 46.55
C LEU A 9 -21.55 9.32 45.04
N VAL A 10 -20.69 8.45 44.50
CA VAL A 10 -20.41 8.39 43.06
C VAL A 10 -21.61 7.82 42.29
N ASN A 11 -22.30 6.83 42.83
CA ASN A 11 -23.51 6.26 42.22
C ASN A 11 -24.71 7.21 42.25
N ALA A 12 -24.83 8.07 43.27
CA ALA A 12 -25.88 9.09 43.34
C ALA A 12 -25.68 10.23 42.31
N LYS A 13 -24.43 10.51 41.93
CA LYS A 13 -24.11 11.54 40.91
C LYS A 13 -24.38 11.06 39.47
N ILE A 14 -24.22 9.76 39.21
CA ILE A 14 -24.49 9.16 37.89
C ILE A 14 -26.01 9.06 37.61
N ARG A 15 -26.82 8.74 38.64
CA ARG A 15 -28.30 8.68 38.46
C ARG A 15 -28.94 10.03 38.17
N ARG A 16 -28.38 11.14 38.67
CA ARG A 16 -28.89 12.50 38.42
C ARG A 16 -28.60 13.02 37.00
N GLU A 17 -27.66 12.43 36.27
CA GLU A 17 -27.36 12.80 34.88
C GLU A 17 -28.19 11.98 33.86
N GLU A 18 -28.74 10.83 34.25
CA GLU A 18 -29.61 10.01 33.37
C GLU A 18 -31.07 10.52 33.32
N GLU A 19 -31.56 11.22 34.35
CA GLU A 19 -32.93 11.78 34.37
C GLU A 19 -33.09 13.04 33.51
N ILE A 20 -32.01 13.78 33.22
CA ILE A 20 -32.07 15.00 32.39
C ILE A 20 -32.06 14.67 30.88
N GLY A 21 -31.68 13.44 30.49
CA GLY A 21 -31.61 13.00 29.10
C GLY A 21 -32.93 12.50 28.50
N ASN A 22 -33.96 12.24 29.32
CA ASN A 22 -35.18 11.54 28.88
C ASN A 22 -36.43 12.42 28.72
N MET A 23 -36.31 13.74 28.83
CA MET A 23 -37.45 14.68 28.77
C MET A 23 -37.58 15.45 27.44
N GLY A 24 -37.27 14.81 26.31
CA GLY A 24 -37.29 15.52 25.03
C GLY A 24 -37.38 14.68 23.77
N LEU A 25 -38.27 13.68 23.69
CA LEU A 25 -38.58 13.00 22.40
C LEU A 25 -39.89 12.17 22.41
N LEU A 26 -40.97 12.65 23.04
CA LEU A 26 -42.31 12.05 22.97
C LEU A 26 -43.35 13.03 22.39
N GLY A 27 -43.20 13.39 21.12
CA GLY A 27 -44.16 14.26 20.47
C GLY A 27 -44.01 14.31 18.95
N ARG A 28 -44.47 13.23 18.27
CA ARG A 28 -45.10 13.23 16.92
C ARG A 28 -45.13 11.80 16.35
N LEU A 29 -46.12 11.01 16.76
CA LEU A 29 -46.64 9.90 15.95
C LEU A 29 -47.92 10.41 15.27
N ARG A 30 -47.86 10.68 13.97
CA ARG A 30 -49.04 10.85 13.11
C ARG A 30 -48.85 10.04 11.83
N TYR A 31 -49.80 9.14 11.60
CA TYR A 31 -50.34 8.65 10.32
C TYR A 31 -49.35 8.35 9.18
N TRP A 32 -49.15 7.06 8.89
CA TRP A 32 -48.51 6.60 7.65
C TRP A 32 -49.59 6.22 6.63
N ASP A 33 -49.78 7.12 5.66
CA ASP A 33 -50.52 6.88 4.43
C ASP A 33 -49.81 5.81 3.59
N SER A 34 -50.53 4.77 3.16
CA SER A 34 -50.01 3.64 2.38
C SER A 34 -49.65 3.99 0.92
N HIS A 35 -49.65 5.27 0.54
CA HIS A 35 -49.42 5.74 -0.83
C HIS A 35 -48.08 6.49 -1.07
N ILE A 36 -47.16 6.53 -0.11
CA ILE A 36 -45.80 7.06 -0.32
C ILE A 36 -44.75 6.01 0.09
N LEU A 37 -44.67 4.91 -0.67
CA LEU A 37 -43.46 4.08 -0.65
C LEU A 37 -42.37 4.80 -1.45
N PRO A 38 -41.27 5.29 -0.83
CA PRO A 38 -40.14 5.78 -1.59
C PRO A 38 -39.61 4.63 -2.45
N ARG A 39 -39.66 4.81 -3.79
CA ARG A 39 -39.14 3.83 -4.76
C ARG A 39 -37.77 3.34 -4.30
N SER A 40 -37.61 2.02 -4.18
CA SER A 40 -36.31 1.44 -3.86
C SER A 40 -35.27 1.98 -4.84
N ARG A 41 -34.13 2.43 -4.32
CA ARG A 41 -33.04 2.91 -5.18
C ARG A 41 -32.63 1.74 -6.08
N LYS A 42 -32.83 1.88 -7.39
CA LYS A 42 -32.30 0.95 -8.40
C LYS A 42 -30.87 0.56 -8.01
N GLU A 43 -30.60 -0.74 -7.94
CA GLU A 43 -29.26 -1.26 -7.69
C GLU A 43 -28.26 -0.55 -8.60
N LYS A 44 -27.31 0.16 -7.99
CA LYS A 44 -26.24 0.82 -8.74
C LYS A 44 -25.25 -0.26 -9.15
N ARG A 45 -25.36 -0.73 -10.39
CA ARG A 45 -24.31 -1.55 -11.04
C ARG A 45 -22.95 -0.85 -10.88
N LEU A 46 -21.92 -1.62 -10.50
CA LEU A 46 -20.56 -1.11 -10.36
C LEU A 46 -20.12 -0.49 -11.70
N PRO A 47 -19.58 0.74 -11.71
CA PRO A 47 -19.20 1.39 -12.96
C PRO A 47 -18.05 0.63 -13.61
N GLY A 48 -18.18 0.35 -14.92
CA GLY A 48 -17.12 -0.28 -15.70
C GLY A 48 -15.91 0.62 -15.79
N VAL A 49 -14.77 0.16 -15.30
CA VAL A 49 -13.46 0.83 -15.41
C VAL A 49 -12.79 0.35 -16.69
N LEU A 50 -12.24 1.27 -17.49
CA LEU A 50 -11.39 0.94 -18.66
C LEU A 50 -10.04 0.42 -18.16
N SER A 51 -9.45 -0.61 -18.79
CA SER A 51 -8.07 -1.01 -18.52
C SER A 51 -7.07 0.10 -18.94
N PRO A 52 -5.82 0.06 -18.47
CA PRO A 52 -4.80 1.04 -18.88
C PRO A 52 -4.60 1.12 -20.40
N GLU A 53 -4.59 -0.02 -21.09
CA GLU A 53 -4.45 -0.10 -22.55
C GLU A 53 -5.68 0.43 -23.29
N GLU A 54 -6.89 0.11 -22.82
CA GLU A 54 -8.12 0.59 -23.41
C GLU A 54 -8.24 2.11 -23.23
N ALA A 55 -7.85 2.62 -22.06
CA ALA A 55 -7.77 4.05 -21.81
C ALA A 55 -6.74 4.71 -22.75
N LEU A 56 -5.54 4.14 -22.90
CA LEU A 56 -4.50 4.65 -23.81
C LEU A 56 -4.93 4.66 -25.27
N LYS A 57 -5.50 3.54 -25.77
CA LYS A 57 -6.07 3.44 -27.13
C LYS A 57 -7.16 4.48 -27.33
N LEU A 58 -8.04 4.66 -26.34
CA LEU A 58 -9.14 5.62 -26.41
C LEU A 58 -8.62 7.07 -26.45
N VAL A 59 -7.69 7.45 -25.58
CA VAL A 59 -7.18 8.83 -25.55
C VAL A 59 -6.35 9.17 -26.79
N ASN A 60 -5.72 8.16 -27.43
CA ASN A 60 -4.91 8.33 -28.62
C ASN A 60 -5.66 8.18 -29.96
N ALA A 61 -6.87 7.62 -29.94
CA ALA A 61 -7.70 7.41 -31.15
C ALA A 61 -8.07 8.68 -31.94
N PRO A 62 -8.33 9.86 -31.32
CA PRO A 62 -8.67 11.06 -32.10
C PRO A 62 -7.53 11.49 -33.02
N SER A 63 -7.83 11.63 -34.32
CA SER A 63 -6.87 12.14 -35.32
C SER A 63 -6.51 13.61 -35.12
N ASN A 64 -7.42 14.40 -34.53
CA ASN A 64 -7.17 15.79 -34.22
C ASN A 64 -6.32 15.92 -32.94
N LEU A 65 -5.12 16.52 -33.07
CA LEU A 65 -4.18 16.73 -31.97
C LEU A 65 -4.82 17.43 -30.75
N LYS A 66 -5.65 18.46 -30.96
CA LYS A 66 -6.35 19.16 -29.88
C LYS A 66 -7.25 18.22 -29.08
N HIS A 67 -8.01 17.38 -29.77
CA HIS A 67 -8.93 16.42 -29.16
C HIS A 67 -8.20 15.32 -28.40
N ARG A 68 -7.12 14.81 -28.99
CA ARG A 68 -6.23 13.83 -28.37
C ARG A 68 -5.63 14.35 -27.06
N THR A 69 -5.05 15.55 -27.10
CA THR A 69 -4.43 16.18 -25.93
C THR A 69 -5.44 16.47 -24.80
N ILE A 70 -6.69 16.81 -25.11
CA ILE A 70 -7.75 16.98 -24.08
C ILE A 70 -8.06 15.66 -23.37
N LEU A 71 -8.19 14.55 -24.10
CA LEU A 71 -8.48 13.25 -23.50
C LEU A 71 -7.29 12.72 -22.70
N GLN A 72 -6.07 12.90 -23.22
CA GLN A 72 -4.82 12.59 -22.51
C GLN A 72 -4.70 13.40 -21.21
N LEU A 73 -5.05 14.69 -21.23
CA LEU A 73 -5.07 15.52 -20.03
C LEU A 73 -6.08 15.00 -19.00
N ILE A 74 -7.31 14.71 -19.41
CA ILE A 74 -8.36 14.20 -18.51
C ILE A 74 -7.95 12.87 -17.87
N TYR A 75 -7.37 11.96 -18.66
CA TYR A 75 -6.92 10.66 -18.18
C TYR A 75 -5.65 10.77 -17.33
N GLY A 76 -4.67 11.58 -17.72
CA GLY A 76 -3.38 11.72 -17.01
C GLY A 76 -3.43 12.53 -15.71
N THR A 77 -4.52 13.28 -15.46
CA THR A 77 -4.64 14.16 -14.28
C THR A 77 -5.93 13.94 -13.49
N GLY A 78 -6.90 13.19 -14.03
CA GLY A 78 -8.17 12.92 -13.38
C GLY A 78 -9.11 14.12 -13.27
N LEU A 79 -8.91 15.18 -14.05
CA LEU A 79 -9.78 16.35 -14.06
C LEU A 79 -11.19 16.02 -14.54
N ARG A 80 -12.19 16.80 -14.11
CA ARG A 80 -13.50 16.77 -14.77
C ARG A 80 -13.33 17.38 -16.15
N ALA A 81 -14.11 16.93 -17.12
CA ALA A 81 -14.10 17.53 -18.45
C ALA A 81 -14.36 19.06 -18.39
N SER A 82 -15.27 19.51 -17.53
CA SER A 82 -15.51 20.94 -17.32
C SER A 82 -14.36 21.70 -16.65
N GLU A 83 -13.52 21.03 -15.86
CA GLU A 83 -12.31 21.62 -15.26
C GLU A 83 -11.20 21.71 -16.31
N ALA A 84 -10.97 20.65 -17.08
CA ALA A 84 -9.98 20.62 -18.15
C ALA A 84 -10.22 21.70 -19.22
N LEU A 85 -11.48 21.97 -19.54
CA LEU A 85 -11.87 23.00 -20.51
C LEU A 85 -11.72 24.44 -20.00
N ARG A 86 -11.66 24.64 -18.68
CA ARG A 86 -11.53 25.98 -18.06
C ARG A 86 -10.09 26.35 -17.73
N LEU A 87 -9.13 25.43 -17.91
CA LEU A 87 -7.71 25.69 -17.67
C LEU A 87 -7.18 26.79 -18.58
N ARG A 88 -6.37 27.69 -18.01
CA ARG A 88 -5.64 28.73 -18.73
C ARG A 88 -4.17 28.34 -18.88
N LEU A 89 -3.44 29.07 -19.73
CA LEU A 89 -1.99 28.83 -19.92
C LEU A 89 -1.18 29.09 -18.65
N GLU A 90 -1.58 30.09 -17.87
CA GLU A 90 -0.99 30.43 -16.57
C GLU A 90 -1.16 29.35 -15.49
N ASP A 91 -2.10 28.42 -15.69
CA ASP A 91 -2.36 27.35 -14.73
C ASP A 91 -1.39 26.16 -14.88
N VAL A 92 -0.53 26.17 -15.91
CA VAL A 92 0.50 25.13 -16.14
C VAL A 92 1.84 25.58 -15.57
N ASP A 93 2.22 25.08 -14.40
CA ASP A 93 3.55 25.32 -13.82
C ASP A 93 4.50 24.20 -14.24
N SER A 94 5.24 24.45 -15.33
CA SER A 94 6.23 23.51 -15.86
C SER A 94 7.50 23.38 -15.01
N LYS A 95 7.78 24.31 -14.09
CA LYS A 95 8.95 24.21 -13.19
C LYS A 95 8.65 23.31 -12.00
N ARG A 96 7.43 23.40 -11.46
CA ARG A 96 6.97 22.60 -10.32
C ARG A 96 6.24 21.31 -10.74
N MET A 97 6.06 21.08 -12.04
CA MET A 97 5.34 19.93 -12.60
C MET A 97 3.92 19.79 -12.01
N VAL A 98 3.17 20.90 -11.95
CA VAL A 98 1.78 20.92 -11.44
C VAL A 98 0.84 21.77 -12.30
N LEU A 99 -0.44 21.41 -12.29
CA LEU A 99 -1.56 22.19 -12.80
C LEU A 99 -2.33 22.83 -11.65
N ARG A 100 -2.64 24.12 -11.75
CA ARG A 100 -3.53 24.84 -10.84
C ARG A 100 -4.97 24.75 -11.33
N VAL A 101 -5.84 24.08 -10.58
CA VAL A 101 -7.27 24.00 -10.91
C VAL A 101 -8.03 25.02 -10.07
N GLN A 102 -8.46 26.10 -10.70
CA GLN A 102 -9.24 27.16 -10.04
C GLN A 102 -10.72 26.78 -9.91
N LYS A 103 -11.35 27.09 -8.76
CA LYS A 103 -12.79 26.89 -8.50
C LYS A 103 -13.28 25.43 -8.61
N GLY A 104 -12.63 24.51 -7.87
CA GLY A 104 -13.10 23.12 -7.71
C GLY A 104 -14.43 22.99 -6.94
N LYS A 105 -14.92 21.76 -6.72
CA LYS A 105 -16.17 21.51 -5.95
C LYS A 105 -16.05 22.15 -4.54
N GLY A 106 -16.84 23.18 -4.27
CA GLY A 106 -16.78 23.95 -3.02
C GLY A 106 -15.92 25.22 -3.08
N ASN A 107 -15.58 25.72 -4.27
CA ASN A 107 -14.83 26.98 -4.49
C ASN A 107 -13.41 27.00 -3.90
N LYS A 108 -12.75 25.83 -3.82
CA LYS A 108 -11.35 25.70 -3.37
C LYS A 108 -10.44 25.32 -4.52
N ASP A 109 -9.31 25.99 -4.59
CA ASP A 109 -8.25 25.71 -5.56
C ASP A 109 -7.45 24.47 -5.14
N ARG A 110 -6.92 23.75 -6.12
CA ARG A 110 -6.05 22.59 -5.87
C ARG A 110 -4.98 22.46 -6.92
N TYR A 111 -3.84 21.88 -6.52
CA TYR A 111 -2.76 21.54 -7.41
C TYR A 111 -2.84 20.06 -7.79
N VAL A 112 -2.68 19.76 -9.08
CA VAL A 112 -2.65 18.40 -9.61
C VAL A 112 -1.29 18.17 -10.28
N PRO A 113 -0.51 17.16 -9.86
CA PRO A 113 0.77 16.87 -10.49
C PRO A 113 0.60 16.45 -11.94
N ILE A 114 1.56 16.80 -12.79
CA ILE A 114 1.64 16.39 -14.19
C ILE A 114 2.89 15.57 -14.44
N THR A 115 2.80 14.60 -15.35
CA THR A 115 3.93 13.78 -15.78
C THR A 115 4.70 14.42 -16.92
N ALA A 116 5.93 13.97 -17.16
CA ALA A 116 6.79 14.49 -18.22
C ALA A 116 6.17 14.28 -19.61
N SER A 117 5.61 13.10 -19.89
CA SER A 117 4.96 12.83 -21.18
C SER A 117 3.74 13.72 -21.43
N LEU A 118 2.95 14.00 -20.39
CA LEU A 118 1.82 14.92 -20.49
C LEU A 118 2.29 16.35 -20.77
N LEU A 119 3.36 16.79 -20.10
CA LEU A 119 3.93 18.12 -20.35
C LEU A 119 4.48 18.23 -21.78
N GLU A 120 5.11 17.18 -22.31
CA GLU A 120 5.56 17.13 -23.70
C GLU A 120 4.39 17.17 -24.69
N ALA A 121 3.32 16.43 -24.44
CA ALA A 121 2.10 16.47 -25.24
C ALA A 121 1.47 17.88 -25.25
N LEU A 122 1.46 18.56 -24.08
CA LEU A 122 0.99 19.94 -23.96
C LEU A 122 1.90 20.94 -24.68
N ARG A 123 3.22 20.78 -24.61
CA ARG A 123 4.21 21.60 -25.33
C ARG A 123 4.07 21.43 -26.84
N TYR A 124 3.91 20.19 -27.31
CA TYR A 124 3.70 19.90 -28.73
C TYR A 124 2.39 20.52 -29.22
N TYR A 125 1.30 20.37 -28.47
CA TYR A 125 0.04 21.04 -28.76
C TYR A 125 0.19 22.57 -28.83
N TRP A 126 0.89 23.18 -27.87
CA TRP A 126 1.09 24.64 -27.83
C TRP A 126 1.87 25.14 -29.05
N ARG A 127 2.90 24.41 -29.49
CA ARG A 127 3.68 24.76 -30.71
C ARG A 127 2.82 24.79 -31.96
N CYS A 128 1.88 23.84 -32.09
CA CYS A 128 1.02 23.72 -33.27
C CYS A 128 -0.17 24.69 -33.28
N TYR A 129 -0.78 24.99 -32.12
CA TYR A 129 -2.04 25.75 -32.05
C TYR A 129 -1.92 27.15 -31.45
N ARG A 130 -0.82 27.47 -30.75
CA ARG A 130 -0.56 28.76 -30.07
C ARG A 130 -1.80 29.45 -29.47
N PRO A 131 -2.49 28.79 -28.53
CA PRO A 131 -3.61 29.39 -27.82
C PRO A 131 -3.18 30.67 -27.06
N LYS A 132 -4.13 31.57 -26.77
CA LYS A 132 -3.83 32.87 -26.14
C LYS A 132 -4.29 32.99 -24.68
N VAL A 133 -5.48 32.49 -24.36
CA VAL A 133 -6.15 32.69 -23.06
C VAL A 133 -6.44 31.35 -22.40
N TYR A 134 -7.16 30.44 -23.08
CA TYR A 134 -7.48 29.11 -22.56
C TYR A 134 -6.53 28.06 -23.12
N LEU A 135 -6.27 27.01 -22.34
CA LEU A 135 -5.43 25.90 -22.80
C LEU A 135 -6.06 25.19 -24.01
N PHE A 136 -7.39 25.15 -24.12
CA PHE A 136 -8.09 24.61 -25.29
C PHE A 136 -9.17 25.56 -25.80
N GLU A 137 -8.83 26.31 -26.85
CA GLU A 137 -9.73 27.29 -27.48
C GLU A 137 -10.47 26.70 -28.68
N SER A 138 -11.71 27.17 -28.87
CA SER A 138 -12.44 26.98 -30.12
C SER A 138 -11.82 27.84 -31.23
N ALA A 139 -11.56 27.23 -32.38
CA ALA A 139 -11.00 27.92 -33.54
C ALA A 139 -11.93 29.01 -34.11
N GLN A 140 -13.23 28.94 -33.82
CA GLN A 140 -14.26 29.83 -34.36
C GLN A 140 -14.59 31.02 -33.44
N THR A 141 -14.39 30.88 -32.13
CA THR A 141 -14.90 31.87 -31.15
C THR A 141 -13.86 32.36 -30.15
N GLY A 142 -12.65 31.79 -30.11
CA GLY A 142 -11.59 32.14 -29.15
C GLY A 142 -11.94 31.85 -27.68
N ARG A 143 -13.12 31.26 -27.41
CA ARG A 143 -13.58 30.85 -26.08
C ARG A 143 -13.22 29.38 -25.82
N ALA A 144 -13.29 28.96 -24.56
CA ALA A 144 -13.10 27.56 -24.16
C ALA A 144 -13.99 26.60 -24.95
N LEU A 145 -13.46 25.43 -25.32
CA LEU A 145 -14.22 24.38 -26.00
C LEU A 145 -15.43 23.94 -25.15
N THR A 146 -16.53 23.53 -25.79
CA THR A 146 -17.74 23.11 -25.06
C THR A 146 -17.66 21.66 -24.60
N LEU A 147 -18.36 21.34 -23.50
CA LEU A 147 -18.45 19.97 -22.98
C LEU A 147 -19.06 18.99 -23.99
N ARG A 148 -20.03 19.45 -24.80
CA ARG A 148 -20.70 18.67 -25.84
C ARG A 148 -19.70 18.18 -26.89
N THR A 149 -18.74 19.03 -27.26
CA THR A 149 -17.66 18.68 -28.20
C THR A 149 -16.79 17.56 -27.64
N VAL A 150 -16.34 17.67 -26.37
CA VAL A 150 -15.50 16.62 -25.74
C VAL A 150 -16.27 15.29 -25.61
N GLN A 151 -17.56 15.34 -25.29
CA GLN A 151 -18.41 14.15 -25.24
C GLN A 151 -18.58 13.49 -26.62
N ALA A 152 -18.81 14.29 -27.67
CA ALA A 152 -18.93 13.79 -29.04
C ALA A 152 -17.61 13.17 -29.54
N VAL A 153 -16.49 13.83 -29.26
CA VAL A 153 -15.15 13.32 -29.54
C VAL A 153 -14.91 11.98 -28.85
N PHE A 154 -15.27 11.88 -27.56
CA PHE A 154 -15.14 10.65 -26.80
C PHE A 154 -16.01 9.53 -27.39
N GLN A 155 -17.26 9.79 -27.79
CA GLN A 155 -18.11 8.78 -28.41
C GLN A 155 -17.59 8.33 -29.78
N LYS A 156 -17.04 9.26 -30.58
CA LYS A 156 -16.38 8.92 -31.85
C LYS A 156 -15.15 8.05 -31.62
N ALA A 157 -14.29 8.42 -30.68
CA ALA A 157 -13.11 7.64 -30.29
C ALA A 157 -13.51 6.24 -29.78
N LYS A 158 -14.56 6.15 -28.95
CA LYS A 158 -15.15 4.89 -28.46
C LYS A 158 -15.63 4.00 -29.61
N GLY A 159 -16.29 4.58 -30.61
CA GLY A 159 -16.75 3.85 -31.81
C GLY A 159 -15.59 3.32 -32.65
N GLN A 160 -14.50 4.09 -32.78
CA GLN A 160 -13.31 3.70 -33.53
C GLN A 160 -12.57 2.50 -32.93
N ILE A 161 -12.58 2.37 -31.59
CA ILE A 161 -11.88 1.29 -30.86
C ILE A 161 -12.78 0.09 -30.52
N GLY A 162 -14.06 0.11 -30.92
CA GLY A 162 -14.96 -1.03 -30.76
C GLY A 162 -15.42 -1.33 -29.32
N ILE A 163 -15.42 -0.37 -28.40
CA ILE A 163 -15.87 -0.60 -27.02
C ILE A 163 -17.40 -0.62 -26.95
N SER A 164 -18.00 -1.79 -26.72
CA SER A 164 -19.47 -2.00 -26.67
C SER A 164 -20.13 -1.55 -25.35
N ARG A 165 -19.37 -1.49 -24.26
CA ARG A 165 -19.89 -1.09 -22.92
C ARG A 165 -20.25 0.39 -22.80
N ALA A 166 -21.17 0.70 -21.90
CA ALA A 166 -21.63 2.06 -21.60
C ALA A 166 -20.56 2.87 -20.81
N VAL A 167 -19.52 3.34 -21.51
CA VAL A 167 -18.47 4.21 -20.97
C VAL A 167 -18.66 5.66 -21.41
N SER A 168 -18.22 6.59 -20.55
CA SER A 168 -18.30 8.04 -20.79
C SER A 168 -16.98 8.72 -20.45
N VAL A 169 -16.87 10.03 -20.71
CA VAL A 169 -15.70 10.83 -20.28
C VAL A 169 -15.48 10.76 -18.76
N HIS A 170 -16.53 10.55 -17.97
CA HIS A 170 -16.39 10.36 -16.53
C HIS A 170 -15.72 9.03 -16.17
N THR A 171 -15.84 8.03 -17.04
CA THR A 171 -15.17 6.74 -16.89
C THR A 171 -13.65 6.89 -16.98
N LEU A 172 -13.11 7.76 -17.85
CA LEU A 172 -11.66 8.01 -17.92
C LEU A 172 -11.10 8.50 -16.58
N ARG A 173 -11.86 9.38 -15.91
CA ARG A 173 -11.50 9.87 -14.57
C ARG A 173 -11.59 8.77 -13.51
N HIS A 174 -12.56 7.85 -13.62
CA HIS A 174 -12.64 6.68 -12.75
C HIS A 174 -11.50 5.68 -13.00
N SER A 175 -11.12 5.49 -14.25
CA SER A 175 -9.95 4.69 -14.66
C SER A 175 -8.67 5.29 -14.14
N TYR A 176 -8.45 6.60 -14.27
CA TYR A 176 -7.30 7.28 -13.67
C TYR A 176 -7.17 6.97 -12.18
N ALA A 177 -8.25 7.15 -11.41
CA ALA A 177 -8.22 6.89 -9.97
C ALA A 177 -7.94 5.42 -9.64
N THR A 178 -8.52 4.50 -10.41
CA THR A 178 -8.32 3.06 -10.24
C THR A 178 -6.88 2.66 -10.59
N HIS A 179 -6.34 3.15 -11.70
CA HIS A 179 -4.98 2.82 -12.16
C HIS A 179 -3.91 3.42 -11.26
N LEU A 180 -4.12 4.63 -10.75
CA LEU A 180 -3.22 5.19 -9.74
C LEU A 180 -3.21 4.36 -8.46
N LEU A 181 -4.38 3.87 -8.04
CA LEU A 181 -4.47 3.00 -6.88
C LEU A 181 -3.79 1.64 -7.12
N GLU A 182 -3.99 1.06 -8.31
CA GLU A 182 -3.33 -0.18 -8.74
C GLU A 182 -1.80 -0.02 -8.83
N ALA A 183 -1.34 1.16 -9.26
CA ALA A 183 0.07 1.55 -9.28
C ALA A 183 0.63 1.96 -7.90
N GLY A 184 -0.19 1.86 -6.84
CA GLY A 184 0.22 2.03 -5.45
C GLY A 184 0.04 3.44 -4.85
N VAL A 185 -0.44 4.42 -5.62
CA VAL A 185 -0.59 5.82 -5.19
C VAL A 185 -1.56 5.97 -4.02
N ASP A 186 -1.16 6.75 -3.02
CA ASP A 186 -1.95 6.96 -1.79
C ASP A 186 -3.35 7.52 -2.07
N LEU A 187 -4.35 6.96 -1.39
CA LEU A 187 -5.74 7.38 -1.52
C LEU A 187 -5.95 8.86 -1.13
N ILE A 188 -5.16 9.39 -0.18
CA ILE A 188 -5.27 10.81 0.23
C ILE A 188 -4.70 11.70 -0.88
N ALA A 189 -3.64 11.27 -1.56
CA ALA A 189 -3.12 11.96 -2.74
C ALA A 189 -4.14 11.93 -3.88
N ILE A 190 -4.71 10.76 -4.22
CA ILE A 190 -5.76 10.61 -5.24
C ILE A 190 -6.98 11.48 -4.90
N LYS A 191 -7.43 11.50 -3.64
CA LYS A 191 -8.51 12.37 -3.16
C LYS A 191 -8.20 13.84 -3.40
N THR A 192 -6.96 14.26 -3.13
CA THR A 192 -6.48 15.63 -3.29
C THR A 192 -6.47 16.02 -4.77
N PHE A 193 -5.97 15.14 -5.66
CA PHE A 193 -5.96 15.38 -7.11
C PHE A 193 -7.37 15.46 -7.70
N MET A 194 -8.28 14.60 -7.24
CA MET A 194 -9.66 14.55 -7.73
C MET A 194 -10.58 15.61 -7.12
N GLY A 195 -10.25 16.23 -5.98
CA GLY A 195 -11.09 17.27 -5.37
C GLY A 195 -12.43 16.76 -4.83
N HIS A 196 -12.45 15.59 -4.18
CA HIS A 196 -13.66 15.01 -3.57
C HIS A 196 -13.90 15.53 -2.14
N GLY A 197 -15.07 16.14 -1.88
CA GLY A 197 -15.44 16.72 -0.58
C GLY A 197 -15.86 15.73 0.51
N HIS A 198 -16.34 14.53 0.15
CA HIS A 198 -16.70 13.46 1.10
C HIS A 198 -16.07 12.12 0.72
N LEU A 199 -15.60 11.38 1.73
CA LEU A 199 -14.95 10.07 1.60
C LEU A 199 -15.85 9.00 0.98
N SER A 200 -17.18 9.14 1.00
CA SER A 200 -18.14 8.13 0.51
C SER A 200 -18.06 7.83 -1.00
N THR A 201 -17.61 8.79 -1.82
CA THR A 201 -17.40 8.58 -3.28
C THR A 201 -16.04 7.95 -3.60
N THR A 202 -15.12 7.94 -2.63
CA THR A 202 -13.75 7.41 -2.75
C THR A 202 -13.57 6.13 -1.92
N ALA A 203 -14.50 5.87 -0.99
CA ALA A 203 -14.55 4.69 -0.12
C ALA A 203 -14.85 3.39 -0.85
N ARG A 204 -15.31 3.46 -2.10
CA ARG A 204 -15.47 2.29 -2.97
C ARG A 204 -14.12 1.70 -3.42
N TYR A 205 -13.01 2.41 -3.16
CA TYR A 205 -11.65 2.05 -3.57
C TYR A 205 -10.69 1.90 -2.37
N LEU A 206 -11.20 1.48 -1.21
CA LEU A 206 -10.39 1.38 0.02
C LEU A 206 -9.55 0.09 0.07
N HIS A 207 -8.30 0.18 -0.38
CA HIS A 207 -7.17 -0.58 0.19
C HIS A 207 -5.93 0.35 0.29
N ILE A 208 -5.26 0.28 1.44
CA ILE A 208 -4.17 1.15 1.94
C ILE A 208 -2.82 0.77 1.28
N GLY A 209 -1.80 1.60 1.01
CA GLY A 209 -1.52 3.04 1.21
C GLY A 209 0.01 3.27 1.32
N GLN A 210 0.57 4.29 0.65
CA GLN A 210 1.79 5.06 1.02
C GLN A 210 1.90 6.28 0.10
N THR A 211 2.36 7.42 0.64
CA THR A 211 2.44 8.74 -0.01
C THR A 211 3.45 8.74 -1.16
N HIS A 212 2.99 8.71 -2.41
CA HIS A 212 3.84 8.74 -3.60
C HIS A 212 4.27 10.18 -3.93
N LYS A 213 5.59 10.40 -4.02
CA LYS A 213 6.18 11.65 -4.54
C LYS A 213 6.39 11.64 -6.06
N ASN A 214 6.25 10.48 -6.72
CA ASN A 214 6.28 10.37 -8.18
C ASN A 214 4.96 9.75 -8.65
N LEU A 215 4.23 10.50 -9.48
CA LEU A 215 3.01 10.00 -10.13
C LEU A 215 3.43 9.03 -11.24
N PRO A 216 2.93 7.78 -11.28
CA PRO A 216 3.19 6.88 -12.39
C PRO A 216 2.65 7.49 -13.68
N ASP A 217 3.45 7.42 -14.74
CA ASP A 217 3.07 8.01 -16.03
C ASP A 217 2.13 7.07 -16.79
N LEU A 218 0.83 7.34 -16.67
CA LEU A 218 -0.21 6.53 -17.28
C LEU A 218 -0.29 6.71 -18.80
N LEU A 219 0.41 7.70 -19.37
CA LEU A 219 0.38 8.03 -20.80
C LEU A 219 1.54 7.41 -21.58
N SER A 220 2.61 6.97 -20.92
CA SER A 220 3.79 6.36 -21.56
C SER A 220 3.60 4.90 -21.99
N GLY A 221 2.43 4.31 -21.73
CA GLY A 221 2.30 2.86 -21.69
C GLY A 221 3.00 2.31 -20.45
N ILE A 222 2.55 1.15 -19.97
CA ILE A 222 3.32 0.43 -18.96
C ILE A 222 4.57 -0.09 -19.66
N THR A 223 5.63 0.71 -19.66
CA THR A 223 6.99 0.20 -19.79
C THR A 223 7.43 -0.25 -18.40
N PRO A 224 7.84 -1.52 -18.22
CA PRO A 224 8.61 -1.91 -17.06
C PRO A 224 9.97 -1.23 -17.18
N GLY A 225 10.14 -0.11 -16.47
CA GLY A 225 11.40 0.62 -16.39
C GLY A 225 11.43 1.85 -17.28
N ASP A 226 10.98 2.99 -16.75
CA ASP A 226 11.84 4.18 -16.63
C ASP A 226 11.10 5.32 -15.92
N ALA A 227 11.43 5.50 -14.64
CA ALA A 227 11.28 6.73 -13.88
C ALA A 227 12.04 6.60 -12.55
N SER A 228 13.32 6.99 -12.53
CA SER A 228 14.09 7.44 -11.34
C SER A 228 13.65 6.93 -9.95
N HIS A 229 13.56 5.62 -9.76
CA HIS A 229 13.24 5.02 -8.46
C HIS A 229 14.45 4.26 -7.97
N PHE A 230 15.21 4.88 -7.05
CA PHE A 230 16.28 4.20 -6.34
C PHE A 230 15.69 3.05 -5.52
N GLU A 231 16.23 1.86 -5.70
CA GLU A 231 15.85 0.69 -4.94
C GLU A 231 16.96 0.29 -3.96
N VAL A 232 16.56 -0.44 -2.91
CA VAL A 232 17.55 -1.09 -2.04
C VAL A 232 18.44 -2.06 -2.84
N ALA A 233 17.90 -2.65 -3.92
CA ALA A 233 18.65 -3.54 -4.80
C ALA A 233 19.81 -2.80 -5.50
N ASP A 234 19.60 -1.56 -5.94
CA ASP A 234 20.63 -0.76 -6.62
C ASP A 234 21.75 -0.41 -5.64
N ILE A 235 21.39 0.10 -4.46
CA ILE A 235 22.35 0.41 -3.39
C ILE A 235 23.20 -0.82 -3.02
N LEU A 236 22.57 -2.00 -2.95
CA LEU A 236 23.30 -3.25 -2.70
C LEU A 236 24.22 -3.63 -3.87
N ARG A 237 23.82 -3.46 -5.12
CA ARG A 237 24.71 -3.74 -6.26
C ARG A 237 25.93 -2.81 -6.26
N ASP A 238 25.70 -1.53 -5.97
CA ASP A 238 26.74 -0.49 -6.10
C ASP A 238 27.70 -0.44 -4.91
N HIS A 239 27.23 -0.75 -3.69
CA HIS A 239 28.00 -0.50 -2.46
C HIS A 239 28.26 -1.74 -1.58
N LEU A 240 27.83 -2.95 -1.99
CA LEU A 240 28.06 -4.16 -1.20
C LEU A 240 29.55 -4.55 -1.11
N ALA A 241 30.35 -4.27 -2.14
CA ALA A 241 31.79 -4.53 -2.11
C ALA A 241 32.47 -3.73 -0.98
N ALA A 242 32.26 -2.41 -0.95
CA ALA A 242 32.74 -1.53 0.12
C ALA A 242 32.21 -1.94 1.50
N TYR A 243 30.96 -2.41 1.58
CA TYR A 243 30.43 -2.96 2.84
C TYR A 243 31.22 -4.18 3.33
N LYS A 244 31.58 -5.11 2.43
CA LYS A 244 32.31 -6.34 2.77
C LYS A 244 33.75 -6.11 3.20
N GLU A 245 34.35 -4.99 2.83
CA GLU A 245 35.68 -4.59 3.33
C GLU A 245 35.66 -4.24 4.82
N GLN A 246 34.53 -3.75 5.34
CA GLN A 246 34.39 -3.30 6.72
C GLN A 246 33.62 -4.28 7.61
N TYR A 247 32.72 -5.07 7.03
CA TYR A 247 31.78 -5.91 7.77
C TYR A 247 31.61 -7.29 7.13
N SER A 248 31.49 -8.32 7.96
CA SER A 248 31.11 -9.66 7.52
C SER A 248 29.59 -9.81 7.42
N LEU A 249 29.14 -10.66 6.50
CA LEU A 249 27.73 -11.02 6.36
C LEU A 249 27.49 -12.37 7.01
N SER A 250 26.44 -12.47 7.82
CA SER A 250 25.92 -13.78 8.21
C SER A 250 25.31 -14.50 6.99
N HIS A 251 25.22 -15.82 7.05
CA HIS A 251 24.57 -16.63 6.01
C HIS A 251 23.14 -16.16 5.67
N SER A 252 22.37 -15.76 6.69
CA SER A 252 21.02 -15.24 6.52
C SER A 252 21.01 -13.92 5.75
N GLN A 253 21.94 -13.01 6.09
CA GLN A 253 22.09 -11.73 5.40
C GLN A 253 22.57 -11.92 3.97
N GLN A 254 23.54 -12.80 3.72
CA GLN A 254 24.02 -13.11 2.37
C GLN A 254 22.88 -13.63 1.48
N LYS A 255 22.07 -14.57 1.98
CA LYS A 255 20.87 -15.05 1.27
C LYS A 255 19.86 -13.94 1.00
N ALA A 256 19.65 -13.03 1.96
CA ALA A 256 18.74 -11.90 1.79
C ALA A 256 19.26 -10.91 0.73
N VAL A 257 20.53 -10.56 0.79
CA VAL A 257 21.20 -9.65 -0.16
C VAL A 257 21.12 -10.21 -1.57
N GLN A 258 21.51 -11.47 -1.79
CA GLN A 258 21.44 -12.10 -3.10
C GLN A 258 20.00 -12.13 -3.64
N ALA A 259 19.05 -12.50 -2.79
CA ALA A 259 17.64 -12.53 -3.16
C ALA A 259 17.11 -11.14 -3.55
N ILE A 260 17.52 -10.08 -2.84
CA ILE A 260 17.09 -8.70 -3.13
C ILE A 260 17.68 -8.22 -4.46
N MET A 261 18.99 -8.41 -4.69
CA MET A 261 19.66 -7.99 -5.92
C MET A 261 19.11 -8.67 -7.16
N ASN A 262 18.81 -9.97 -7.08
CA ASN A 262 18.30 -10.77 -8.20
C ASN A 262 16.78 -10.66 -8.38
N CYS A 263 16.06 -10.04 -7.43
CA CYS A 263 14.61 -10.03 -7.46
C CYS A 263 14.06 -9.29 -8.68
N ARG A 264 13.17 -9.96 -9.44
CA ARG A 264 12.58 -9.43 -10.69
C ARG A 264 13.63 -9.11 -11.76
N THR A 265 14.66 -9.95 -11.86
CA THR A 265 15.68 -9.88 -12.91
C THR A 265 15.74 -11.19 -13.68
N SER A 266 16.39 -11.19 -14.84
CA SER A 266 16.65 -12.39 -15.65
C SER A 266 17.35 -13.51 -14.89
N ALA A 267 18.13 -13.18 -13.85
CA ALA A 267 18.83 -14.16 -13.02
C ALA A 267 17.90 -15.15 -12.29
N LEU A 268 16.62 -14.84 -12.11
CA LEU A 268 15.63 -15.75 -11.51
C LEU A 268 14.75 -16.45 -12.57
N GLY A 269 15.09 -16.28 -13.85
CA GLY A 269 14.23 -16.65 -14.95
C GLY A 269 12.93 -15.85 -14.94
N GLY A 270 12.01 -16.24 -15.80
CA GLY A 270 10.75 -15.54 -15.94
C GLY A 270 9.80 -16.25 -16.89
N HIS A 271 8.82 -15.49 -17.33
CA HIS A 271 7.84 -15.91 -18.32
C HIS A 271 7.91 -14.94 -19.48
N VAL A 272 7.85 -15.47 -20.70
CA VAL A 272 7.54 -14.68 -21.89
C VAL A 272 6.09 -14.95 -22.23
N ASP A 273 5.28 -13.91 -22.22
CA ASP A 273 3.93 -13.94 -22.74
C ASP A 273 3.97 -13.38 -24.16
N SER A 274 3.77 -14.24 -25.17
CA SER A 274 3.81 -13.89 -26.59
C SER A 274 2.45 -14.07 -27.25
N CYS A 275 1.99 -13.08 -28.00
CA CYS A 275 0.73 -13.15 -28.73
C CYS A 275 0.93 -13.70 -30.15
N THR A 276 0.34 -14.85 -30.45
CA THR A 276 0.42 -15.45 -31.80
C THR A 276 -0.36 -14.65 -32.85
N SER A 277 -1.33 -13.83 -32.42
CA SER A 277 -2.15 -13.00 -33.32
C SER A 277 -1.52 -11.67 -33.74
N CYS A 278 -0.67 -11.05 -32.90
CA CYS A 278 -0.13 -9.70 -33.18
C CYS A 278 1.35 -9.51 -32.88
N GLY A 279 2.05 -10.56 -32.41
CA GLY A 279 3.47 -10.49 -32.11
C GLY A 279 3.84 -9.74 -30.83
N TYR A 280 2.87 -9.35 -29.99
CA TYR A 280 3.17 -8.76 -28.67
C TYR A 280 4.01 -9.71 -27.83
N VAL A 281 5.03 -9.20 -27.15
CA VAL A 281 5.90 -9.97 -26.25
C VAL A 281 6.08 -9.19 -24.95
N GLU A 282 5.81 -9.85 -23.82
CA GLU A 282 6.07 -9.31 -22.49
C GLU A 282 6.92 -10.28 -21.67
N ILE A 283 7.96 -9.75 -21.05
CA ILE A 283 8.84 -10.53 -20.18
C ILE A 283 8.53 -10.19 -18.72
N SER A 284 8.11 -11.19 -17.97
CA SER A 284 7.83 -11.08 -16.54
C SER A 284 8.83 -11.91 -15.73
N TYR A 285 9.75 -11.25 -15.03
CA TYR A 285 10.75 -11.93 -14.21
C TYR A 285 10.21 -12.41 -12.86
N ASN A 286 10.75 -13.53 -12.39
CA ASN A 286 10.35 -14.16 -11.14
C ASN A 286 10.71 -13.33 -9.90
N SER A 287 9.84 -13.41 -8.90
CA SER A 287 10.07 -12.79 -7.59
C SER A 287 10.96 -13.69 -6.71
N CYS A 288 11.88 -13.13 -5.93
CA CYS A 288 12.76 -13.93 -5.05
C CYS A 288 12.05 -14.56 -3.84
N ARG A 289 10.82 -14.12 -3.51
CA ARG A 289 10.01 -14.56 -2.35
C ARG A 289 10.68 -14.42 -0.96
N ASN A 290 11.86 -13.82 -0.87
CA ASN A 290 12.54 -13.59 0.41
C ASN A 290 11.76 -12.56 1.25
N ARG A 291 11.54 -12.87 2.54
CA ARG A 291 10.77 -12.06 3.49
C ARG A 291 11.34 -10.65 3.76
N HIS A 292 12.61 -10.43 3.43
CA HIS A 292 13.31 -9.15 3.59
C HIS A 292 13.29 -8.29 2.32
N CYS A 293 12.76 -8.81 1.20
CA CYS A 293 12.78 -8.11 -0.07
C CYS A 293 11.69 -7.02 -0.17
N PRO A 294 12.07 -5.74 -0.44
CA PRO A 294 11.12 -4.64 -0.61
C PRO A 294 10.08 -4.85 -1.71
N LYS A 295 10.41 -5.62 -2.75
CA LYS A 295 9.56 -5.84 -3.93
C LYS A 295 8.51 -6.95 -3.73
N CYS A 296 8.81 -7.97 -2.94
CA CYS A 296 8.02 -9.21 -2.90
C CYS A 296 6.92 -9.24 -1.84
N GLN A 297 7.01 -8.40 -0.81
CA GLN A 297 6.21 -8.60 0.39
C GLN A 297 4.72 -8.33 0.22
N TRP A 298 4.33 -7.53 -0.78
CA TRP A 298 2.93 -7.16 -0.99
C TRP A 298 2.02 -8.36 -1.27
N SER A 299 2.38 -9.25 -2.21
CA SER A 299 1.52 -10.40 -2.54
C SER A 299 1.45 -11.42 -1.40
N ALA A 300 2.52 -11.57 -0.62
CA ALA A 300 2.53 -12.39 0.59
C ALA A 300 1.62 -11.80 1.68
N GLN A 301 1.69 -10.48 1.87
CA GLN A 301 0.86 -9.72 2.80
C GLN A 301 -0.63 -9.89 2.50
N GLN A 302 -1.04 -9.70 1.25
CA GLN A 302 -2.45 -9.81 0.87
C GLN A 302 -2.99 -11.23 1.10
N ARG A 303 -2.25 -12.27 0.67
CA ARG A 303 -2.64 -13.66 0.94
C ARG A 303 -2.78 -13.95 2.43
N TRP A 304 -1.88 -13.39 3.24
CA TRP A 304 -1.94 -13.54 4.69
C TRP A 304 -3.14 -12.82 5.29
N ILE A 305 -3.43 -11.58 4.87
CA ILE A 305 -4.59 -10.79 5.31
C ILE A 305 -5.88 -11.56 5.02
N ASN A 306 -6.05 -12.10 3.82
CA ASN A 306 -7.27 -12.82 3.43
C ASN A 306 -7.56 -13.96 4.40
N LYS A 307 -6.54 -14.78 4.69
CA LYS A 307 -6.65 -15.86 5.68
C LYS A 307 -6.91 -15.38 7.10
N ARG A 308 -6.65 -14.11 7.43
CA ARG A 308 -6.95 -13.55 8.76
C ARG A 308 -8.34 -12.95 8.83
N VAL A 309 -8.86 -12.44 7.72
CA VAL A 309 -10.20 -11.85 7.67
C VAL A 309 -11.26 -12.86 8.07
N GLU A 310 -11.12 -14.08 7.55
CA GLU A 310 -11.96 -15.24 7.87
C GLU A 310 -11.93 -15.61 9.36
N GLU A 311 -10.91 -15.17 10.10
CA GLU A 311 -10.70 -15.49 11.51
C GLU A 311 -11.08 -14.33 12.45
N LEU A 312 -11.65 -13.23 11.93
CA LEU A 312 -12.08 -12.11 12.78
C LEU A 312 -13.42 -12.44 13.47
N LEU A 313 -13.61 -11.82 14.63
CA LEU A 313 -14.82 -11.83 15.44
C LEU A 313 -15.51 -10.47 15.31
N PRO A 314 -16.84 -10.38 15.52
CA PRO A 314 -17.62 -9.13 15.45
C PRO A 314 -17.39 -8.22 16.68
N VAL A 315 -16.17 -8.15 17.18
CA VAL A 315 -15.82 -7.47 18.43
C VAL A 315 -14.92 -6.28 18.17
N THR A 316 -14.79 -5.42 19.18
CA THR A 316 -13.75 -4.38 19.16
C THR A 316 -12.38 -5.04 19.24
N TYR A 317 -11.37 -4.41 18.65
CA TYR A 317 -9.99 -4.92 18.70
C TYR A 317 -9.07 -3.83 19.21
N PHE A 318 -8.16 -4.19 20.10
CA PHE A 318 -7.18 -3.30 20.66
C PHE A 318 -5.81 -3.53 20.02
N HIS A 319 -5.09 -2.43 19.85
CA HIS A 319 -3.71 -2.46 19.37
C HIS A 319 -2.79 -2.17 20.54
N LEU A 320 -2.08 -3.20 21.00
CA LEU A 320 -1.05 -3.11 22.02
C LEU A 320 0.33 -3.06 21.35
N VAL A 321 1.23 -2.20 21.82
CA VAL A 321 2.64 -2.18 21.41
C VAL A 321 3.51 -2.41 22.62
N PHE A 322 4.34 -3.45 22.59
CA PHE A 322 5.35 -3.72 23.61
C PHE A 322 6.72 -3.36 23.05
N THR A 323 7.43 -2.44 23.71
CA THR A 323 8.72 -1.92 23.20
C THR A 323 9.84 -2.21 24.19
N LEU A 324 10.98 -2.70 23.69
CA LEU A 324 12.17 -2.86 24.51
C LEU A 324 12.92 -1.52 24.68
N PRO A 325 13.41 -1.19 25.89
CA PRO A 325 14.27 -0.05 26.09
C PRO A 325 15.60 -0.17 25.32
N GLN A 326 16.10 0.96 24.80
CA GLN A 326 17.34 1.02 24.01
C GLN A 326 18.57 0.49 24.75
N GLU A 327 18.56 0.51 26.09
CA GLU A 327 19.64 -0.02 26.93
C GLU A 327 19.88 -1.53 26.69
N LEU A 328 18.87 -2.25 26.18
CA LEU A 328 18.97 -3.65 25.81
C LEU A 328 19.52 -3.88 24.40
N ASN A 329 19.68 -2.85 23.57
CA ASN A 329 20.03 -3.01 22.15
C ASN A 329 21.35 -3.76 21.93
N ALA A 330 22.35 -3.52 22.77
CA ALA A 330 23.64 -4.23 22.70
C ALA A 330 23.44 -5.74 22.90
N LEU A 331 22.66 -6.12 23.91
CA LEU A 331 22.37 -7.52 24.22
C LEU A 331 21.45 -8.17 23.20
N VAL A 332 20.47 -7.41 22.67
CA VAL A 332 19.58 -7.88 21.59
C VAL A 332 20.37 -8.18 20.32
N SER A 333 21.34 -7.33 19.97
CA SER A 333 22.14 -7.52 18.76
C SER A 333 22.98 -8.80 18.83
N SER A 334 23.45 -9.18 20.03
CA SER A 334 24.19 -10.44 20.22
C SER A 334 23.29 -11.67 20.39
N ASN A 335 22.00 -11.49 20.72
CA ASN A 335 21.08 -12.56 21.08
C ASN A 335 19.70 -12.45 20.40
N GLU A 336 19.65 -12.08 19.12
CA GLU A 336 18.41 -11.74 18.42
C GLU A 336 17.30 -12.79 18.60
N ALA A 337 17.58 -14.06 18.28
CA ALA A 337 16.58 -15.13 18.35
C ALA A 337 16.05 -15.32 19.78
N LYS A 338 16.95 -15.34 20.76
CA LYS A 338 16.62 -15.57 22.17
C LYS A 338 15.82 -14.39 22.75
N LEU A 339 16.27 -13.16 22.52
CA LEU A 339 15.63 -11.97 23.10
C LEU A 339 14.37 -11.53 22.37
N TYR A 340 14.26 -11.75 21.06
CA TYR A 340 12.97 -11.60 20.37
C TYR A 340 11.98 -12.68 20.85
N GLY A 341 12.45 -13.91 21.06
CA GLY A 341 11.64 -14.98 21.67
C GLY A 341 11.12 -14.61 23.05
N LEU A 342 12.01 -14.09 23.90
CA LEU A 342 11.68 -13.59 25.24
C LEU A 342 10.68 -12.42 25.19
N LEU A 343 10.84 -11.48 24.26
CA LEU A 343 9.91 -10.37 24.05
C LEU A 343 8.49 -10.88 23.75
N PHE A 344 8.36 -11.86 22.85
CA PHE A 344 7.07 -12.52 22.56
C PHE A 344 6.48 -13.21 23.78
N HIS A 345 7.30 -13.98 24.49
CA HIS A 345 6.85 -14.74 25.65
C HIS A 345 6.37 -13.82 26.77
N ALA A 346 7.19 -12.83 27.17
CA ALA A 346 6.84 -11.89 28.22
C ALA A 346 5.60 -11.05 27.87
N ALA A 347 5.45 -10.62 26.61
CA ALA A 347 4.26 -9.88 26.18
C ALA A 347 2.99 -10.73 26.29
N TRP A 348 3.02 -11.97 25.78
CA TRP A 348 1.86 -12.86 25.86
C TRP A 348 1.51 -13.25 27.29
N GLU A 349 2.49 -13.67 28.10
CA GLU A 349 2.23 -14.07 29.48
C GLU A 349 1.70 -12.92 30.33
N SER A 350 2.05 -11.67 29.99
CA SER A 350 1.47 -10.49 30.66
C SER A 350 -0.01 -10.31 30.31
N VAL A 351 -0.37 -10.40 29.03
CA VAL A 351 -1.77 -10.32 28.57
C VAL A 351 -2.58 -11.48 29.14
N LYS A 352 -2.07 -12.71 29.01
CA LYS A 352 -2.71 -13.93 29.48
C LYS A 352 -3.00 -13.88 30.99
N GLN A 353 -2.00 -13.51 31.80
CA GLN A 353 -2.15 -13.44 33.25
C GLN A 353 -3.23 -12.42 33.66
N LEU A 354 -3.18 -11.21 33.11
CA LEU A 354 -4.14 -10.17 33.47
C LEU A 354 -5.56 -10.55 33.00
N CYS A 355 -5.71 -11.05 31.78
CA CYS A 355 -7.01 -11.46 31.27
C CYS A 355 -7.63 -12.65 32.02
N SER A 356 -6.83 -13.54 32.63
CA SER A 356 -7.36 -14.64 33.43
C SER A 356 -7.94 -14.24 34.79
N GLN A 357 -7.63 -13.03 35.28
CA GLN A 357 -8.13 -12.56 36.57
C GLN A 357 -9.51 -11.92 36.40
N GLU A 358 -10.45 -12.27 37.28
CA GLU A 358 -11.84 -11.74 37.27
C GLU A 358 -11.88 -10.21 37.41
N GLU A 359 -10.95 -9.63 38.16
CA GLU A 359 -10.81 -8.17 38.32
C GLU A 359 -10.68 -7.43 36.97
N TRP A 360 -10.06 -8.06 35.97
CA TRP A 360 -9.80 -7.44 34.68
C TRP A 360 -10.69 -7.97 33.55
N LEU A 361 -10.81 -9.28 33.41
CA LEU A 361 -11.61 -9.91 32.35
C LEU A 361 -12.19 -11.27 32.73
N GLY A 362 -11.45 -12.12 33.47
CA GLY A 362 -11.89 -13.46 33.84
C GLY A 362 -12.09 -14.40 32.65
N ALA A 363 -11.32 -14.26 31.57
CA ALA A 363 -11.53 -15.01 30.33
C ALA A 363 -10.24 -15.38 29.59
N GLN A 364 -10.31 -16.43 28.78
CA GLN A 364 -9.24 -16.84 27.88
C GLN A 364 -9.12 -15.85 26.71
N ALA A 365 -8.13 -14.95 26.78
CA ALA A 365 -7.84 -13.99 25.73
C ALA A 365 -7.23 -14.62 24.46
N GLY A 366 -7.05 -13.80 23.41
CA GLY A 366 -6.32 -14.14 22.20
C GLY A 366 -5.43 -12.99 21.74
N MET A 367 -4.34 -13.30 21.04
CA MET A 367 -3.43 -12.26 20.55
C MET A 367 -2.75 -12.69 19.26
N ILE A 368 -2.71 -11.78 18.27
CA ILE A 368 -1.81 -11.87 17.12
C ILE A 368 -0.68 -10.89 17.36
N ALA A 369 0.55 -11.37 17.43
CA ALA A 369 1.72 -10.52 17.66
C ALA A 369 2.66 -10.53 16.45
N VAL A 370 3.14 -9.35 16.07
CA VAL A 370 4.03 -9.12 14.93
C VAL A 370 5.28 -8.39 15.40
N LEU A 371 6.45 -9.01 15.20
CA LEU A 371 7.75 -8.41 15.55
C LEU A 371 8.21 -7.39 14.52
N HIS A 372 8.63 -6.23 15.02
CA HIS A 372 9.35 -5.19 14.30
C HIS A 372 10.66 -4.94 15.05
N SER A 373 11.76 -4.79 14.32
CA SER A 373 13.09 -4.57 14.92
C SER A 373 13.69 -3.20 14.59
N TRP A 374 12.95 -2.32 13.92
CA TRP A 374 13.47 -1.04 13.43
C TRP A 374 12.62 0.16 13.81
N GLY A 375 13.29 1.28 14.05
CA GLY A 375 12.68 2.61 14.05
C GLY A 375 12.51 3.16 12.64
N GLN A 376 11.82 4.29 12.50
CA GLN A 376 11.67 4.94 11.19
C GLN A 376 13.02 5.34 10.57
N ASN A 377 14.04 5.63 11.37
CA ASN A 377 15.41 5.95 10.96
C ASN A 377 16.32 4.72 10.79
N LEU A 378 15.75 3.50 10.75
CA LEU A 378 16.46 2.22 10.71
C LEU A 378 17.37 1.98 11.92
N SER A 379 17.12 2.59 13.08
CA SER A 379 17.80 2.18 14.32
C SER A 379 17.19 0.89 14.86
N LEU A 380 17.99 0.05 15.52
CA LEU A 380 17.48 -1.10 16.26
C LEU A 380 16.45 -0.65 17.31
N HIS A 381 15.21 -1.11 17.13
CA HIS A 381 14.08 -0.79 17.99
C HIS A 381 13.11 -1.97 18.04
N PRO A 382 13.42 -3.01 18.83
CA PRO A 382 12.58 -4.19 18.95
C PRO A 382 11.25 -3.86 19.64
N HIS A 383 10.16 -4.12 18.94
CA HIS A 383 8.82 -3.97 19.47
C HIS A 383 7.84 -4.96 18.84
N LEU A 384 6.79 -5.28 19.57
CA LEU A 384 5.69 -6.10 19.07
C LEU A 384 4.48 -5.22 18.80
N HIS A 385 3.89 -5.37 17.63
CA HIS A 385 2.54 -4.94 17.37
C HIS A 385 1.59 -6.11 17.64
N CYS A 386 0.75 -5.95 18.65
CA CYS A 386 -0.19 -6.97 19.09
C CYS A 386 -1.62 -6.52 18.82
N ILE A 387 -2.41 -7.41 18.22
CA ILE A 387 -3.85 -7.23 18.03
C ILE A 387 -4.56 -8.20 18.94
N VAL A 388 -5.42 -7.64 19.77
CA VAL A 388 -6.09 -8.35 20.84
C VAL A 388 -7.60 -8.11 20.70
N PRO A 389 -8.43 -9.14 20.60
CA PRO A 389 -9.88 -8.99 20.69
C PRO A 389 -10.26 -8.31 22.00
N GLY A 390 -11.27 -7.46 21.98
CA GLY A 390 -11.79 -6.75 23.14
C GLY A 390 -12.61 -7.64 24.06
N GLY A 391 -12.08 -8.81 24.40
CA GLY A 391 -12.74 -9.84 25.20
C GLY A 391 -12.02 -11.18 25.09
N GLY A 392 -12.64 -12.22 25.64
CA GLY A 392 -12.12 -13.57 25.64
C GLY A 392 -13.21 -14.63 25.81
N LEU A 393 -12.80 -15.89 25.71
CA LEU A 393 -13.68 -17.03 25.93
C LEU A 393 -13.84 -17.30 27.43
N ALA A 394 -15.07 -17.40 27.91
CA ALA A 394 -15.39 -17.70 29.30
C ALA A 394 -14.90 -19.11 29.70
N ALA A 395 -14.93 -19.38 31.01
CA ALA A 395 -14.51 -20.67 31.56
C ALA A 395 -15.35 -21.85 31.06
N ASP A 396 -16.62 -21.61 30.70
CA ASP A 396 -17.53 -22.60 30.08
C ASP A 396 -17.08 -23.06 28.68
N GLY A 397 -16.13 -22.34 28.06
CA GLY A 397 -15.62 -22.66 26.73
C GLY A 397 -16.57 -22.32 25.58
N GLN A 398 -17.70 -21.65 25.83
CA GLN A 398 -18.72 -21.32 24.82
C GLN A 398 -19.08 -19.83 24.80
N SER A 399 -19.09 -19.17 25.96
CA SER A 399 -19.56 -17.79 26.10
C SER A 399 -18.45 -16.77 25.85
N TRP A 400 -18.83 -15.60 25.34
CA TRP A 400 -17.92 -14.49 25.13
C TRP A 400 -17.99 -13.48 26.27
N VAL A 401 -16.85 -13.22 26.93
CA VAL A 401 -16.72 -12.14 27.92
C VAL A 401 -16.14 -10.91 27.25
N SER A 402 -16.90 -9.83 27.21
CA SER A 402 -16.46 -8.57 26.61
C SER A 402 -15.67 -7.72 27.60
N SER A 403 -14.57 -7.13 27.13
CA SER A 403 -13.87 -6.07 27.85
C SER A 403 -14.61 -4.73 27.76
N HIS A 404 -14.22 -3.77 28.59
CA HIS A 404 -14.76 -2.42 28.53
C HIS A 404 -14.46 -1.74 27.18
N LYS A 405 -15.49 -1.11 26.57
CA LYS A 405 -15.46 -0.57 25.19
C LYS A 405 -14.34 0.41 24.87
N LYS A 406 -13.76 1.08 25.88
CA LYS A 406 -12.69 2.07 25.71
C LYS A 406 -11.32 1.62 26.24
N CYS A 407 -11.28 0.57 27.07
CA CYS A 407 -10.07 0.17 27.78
C CYS A 407 -10.05 -1.35 27.92
N PHE A 408 -9.09 -2.01 27.27
CA PHE A 408 -8.92 -3.46 27.38
C PHE A 408 -8.27 -3.86 28.70
N LEU A 409 -7.10 -3.28 29.00
CA LEU A 409 -6.35 -3.47 30.24
C LEU A 409 -5.68 -2.15 30.62
N PRO A 410 -5.50 -1.83 31.91
CA PRO A 410 -4.74 -0.65 32.31
C PRO A 410 -3.28 -0.76 31.88
N VAL A 411 -2.87 0.16 31.00
CA VAL A 411 -1.55 0.15 30.37
C VAL A 411 -0.40 0.18 31.38
N ARG A 412 -0.57 0.90 32.51
CA ARG A 412 0.45 0.98 33.56
C ARG A 412 0.68 -0.38 34.25
N VAL A 413 -0.40 -1.11 34.52
CA VAL A 413 -0.32 -2.46 35.13
C VAL A 413 0.34 -3.42 34.14
N LEU A 414 -0.15 -3.43 32.90
CA LEU A 414 0.39 -4.28 31.84
C LEU A 414 1.89 -4.02 31.60
N SER A 415 2.33 -2.76 31.60
CA SER A 415 3.74 -2.40 31.47
C SER A 415 4.61 -2.94 32.61
N ARG A 416 4.15 -2.81 33.87
CA ARG A 416 4.88 -3.30 35.05
C ARG A 416 5.00 -4.83 35.06
N VAL A 417 3.93 -5.55 34.73
CA VAL A 417 3.93 -7.02 34.64
C VAL A 417 4.88 -7.47 33.52
N PHE A 418 4.81 -6.83 32.35
CA PHE A 418 5.70 -7.11 31.23
C PHE A 418 7.17 -6.89 31.58
N ARG A 419 7.51 -5.74 32.17
CA ARG A 419 8.87 -5.44 32.65
C ARG A 419 9.35 -6.50 33.63
N GLY A 420 8.52 -6.85 34.62
CA GLY A 420 8.85 -7.85 35.64
C GLY A 420 9.17 -9.22 35.04
N LYS A 421 8.29 -9.73 34.17
CA LYS A 421 8.46 -11.03 33.50
C LYS A 421 9.70 -11.06 32.61
N PHE A 422 9.89 -10.01 31.79
CA PHE A 422 11.05 -9.94 30.89
C PHE A 422 12.36 -9.92 31.67
N LEU A 423 12.50 -9.03 32.67
CA LEU A 423 13.74 -8.90 33.44
C LEU A 423 14.01 -10.09 34.36
N HIS A 424 12.98 -10.79 34.83
CA HIS A 424 13.15 -12.03 35.56
C HIS A 424 13.78 -13.11 34.68
N GLN A 425 13.19 -13.40 33.52
CA GLN A 425 13.73 -14.40 32.60
C GLN A 425 15.09 -14.00 32.02
N LEU A 426 15.32 -12.71 31.77
CA LEU A 426 16.62 -12.21 31.34
C LEU A 426 17.73 -12.52 32.36
N ARG A 427 17.45 -12.35 33.66
CA ARG A 427 18.39 -12.69 34.73
C ARG A 427 18.65 -14.20 34.80
N MET A 428 17.62 -15.02 34.63
CA MET A 428 17.77 -16.48 34.61
C MET A 428 18.68 -16.91 33.47
N MET A 429 18.44 -16.39 32.26
CA MET A 429 19.29 -16.68 31.08
C MET A 429 20.73 -16.22 31.29
N TYR A 430 20.95 -15.07 31.90
CA TYR A 430 22.30 -14.60 32.23
C TYR A 430 22.99 -15.52 33.25
N GLY A 431 22.28 -15.89 34.33
CA GLY A 431 22.82 -16.78 35.36
C GLY A 431 23.15 -18.19 34.86
N ALA A 432 22.40 -18.68 33.87
CA ALA A 432 22.63 -19.95 33.21
C ALA A 432 23.74 -19.92 32.15
N GLY A 433 24.30 -18.75 31.82
CA GLY A 433 25.27 -18.63 30.72
C GLY A 433 24.64 -18.73 29.32
N ASP A 434 23.31 -18.61 29.21
CA ASP A 434 22.58 -18.73 27.95
C ASP A 434 22.65 -17.48 27.06
N LEU A 435 23.33 -16.42 27.49
CA LEU A 435 23.45 -15.17 26.73
C LEU A 435 24.85 -15.04 26.12
N ASP A 436 24.90 -14.80 24.82
CA ASP A 436 26.13 -14.48 24.12
C ASP A 436 26.48 -12.99 24.35
N LEU A 437 27.67 -12.73 24.89
CA LEU A 437 28.15 -11.40 25.27
C LEU A 437 29.27 -10.92 24.35
N HIS A 438 29.10 -11.02 23.02
CA HIS A 438 30.04 -10.42 22.07
C HIS A 438 29.72 -8.97 21.70
N GLY A 439 30.64 -8.34 20.96
CA GLY A 439 30.49 -6.96 20.48
C GLY A 439 30.28 -5.96 21.63
N GLN A 440 29.29 -5.09 21.49
CA GLN A 440 28.96 -4.10 22.54
C GLN A 440 28.40 -4.74 23.82
N ALA A 441 27.97 -6.01 23.77
CA ALA A 441 27.47 -6.72 24.95
C ALA A 441 28.60 -7.26 25.84
N ARG A 442 29.86 -7.31 25.38
CA ARG A 442 31.02 -7.79 26.15
C ARG A 442 31.21 -7.05 27.47
N ARG A 443 30.91 -5.76 27.50
CA ARG A 443 30.94 -4.95 28.73
C ARG A 443 29.99 -5.45 29.84
N LEU A 444 29.04 -6.33 29.51
CA LEU A 444 28.07 -6.92 30.45
C LEU A 444 28.54 -8.27 31.02
N GLU A 445 29.73 -8.77 30.62
CA GLU A 445 30.32 -9.99 31.19
C GLU A 445 30.47 -9.91 32.73
N PRO A 446 30.92 -8.79 33.34
CA PRO A 446 30.99 -8.71 34.78
C PRO A 446 29.58 -8.68 35.40
N LYS A 447 29.32 -9.59 36.35
CA LYS A 447 28.03 -9.70 37.06
C LYS A 447 27.58 -8.38 37.69
N SER A 448 28.53 -7.56 38.16
CA SER A 448 28.27 -6.23 38.72
C SER A 448 27.65 -5.28 37.69
N VAL A 449 28.22 -5.21 36.49
CA VAL A 449 27.75 -4.33 35.40
C VAL A 449 26.40 -4.80 34.86
N PHE A 450 26.21 -6.11 34.68
CA PHE A 450 24.89 -6.65 34.31
C PHE A 450 23.83 -6.34 35.39
N GLY A 451 24.18 -6.50 36.67
CA GLY A 451 23.31 -6.14 37.79
C GLY A 451 22.92 -4.66 37.80
N GLN A 452 23.85 -3.75 37.49
CA GLN A 452 23.58 -2.33 37.33
C GLN A 452 22.62 -2.04 36.17
N LEU A 453 22.80 -2.69 35.01
CA LEU A 453 21.89 -2.59 33.87
C LEU A 453 20.47 -3.01 34.27
N VAL A 454 20.33 -4.16 34.94
CA VAL A 454 19.02 -4.67 35.37
C VAL A 454 18.35 -3.71 36.36
N ARG A 455 19.09 -3.18 37.34
CA ARG A 455 18.56 -2.17 38.29
C ARG A 455 18.06 -0.92 37.56
N LYS A 456 18.85 -0.39 36.63
CA LYS A 456 18.46 0.74 35.77
C LYS A 456 17.19 0.45 34.97
N LEU A 457 17.05 -0.77 34.45
CA LEU A 457 15.86 -1.18 33.69
C LEU A 457 14.61 -1.34 34.56
N TYR A 458 14.74 -1.73 35.83
CA TYR A 458 13.64 -1.77 36.80
C TYR A 458 13.15 -0.37 37.17
N GLN A 459 14.07 0.60 37.31
CA GLN A 459 13.74 2.00 37.63
C GLN A 459 13.08 2.73 36.46
N LYS A 460 13.30 2.27 35.23
CA LYS A 460 12.71 2.86 34.03
C LYS A 460 11.25 2.42 33.85
N GLU A 461 10.41 3.36 33.44
CA GLU A 461 9.06 3.04 32.97
C GLU A 461 9.12 2.53 31.54
N TRP A 462 8.65 1.29 31.32
CA TRP A 462 8.64 0.66 30.01
C TRP A 462 7.42 1.14 29.22
N VAL A 463 7.60 1.33 27.91
CA VAL A 463 6.52 1.81 27.04
C VAL A 463 5.71 0.63 26.55
N VAL A 464 4.53 0.48 27.12
CA VAL A 464 3.43 -0.26 26.50
C VAL A 464 2.44 0.77 26.00
N TYR A 465 2.06 0.71 24.72
CA TYR A 465 1.06 1.58 24.14
C TYR A 465 -0.21 0.78 23.88
N ALA A 466 -1.36 1.27 24.34
CA ALA A 466 -2.66 0.74 23.94
C ALA A 466 -3.40 1.82 23.15
N LYS A 467 -3.67 1.55 21.87
CA LYS A 467 -4.50 2.42 21.05
C LYS A 467 -5.98 2.21 21.37
N GLN A 468 -6.78 3.26 21.17
CA GLN A 468 -8.24 3.14 21.08
C GLN A 468 -8.64 1.99 20.16
N PRO A 469 -9.71 1.27 20.50
CA PRO A 469 -10.12 0.11 19.75
C PRO A 469 -10.43 0.48 18.31
N PHE A 470 -10.08 -0.42 17.40
CA PHE A 470 -10.56 -0.36 16.03
C PHE A 470 -12.09 -0.41 16.06
N GLY A 471 -12.74 0.46 15.30
CA GLY A 471 -14.20 0.50 15.13
C GLY A 471 -14.78 -0.69 14.37
N GLY A 472 -13.98 -1.71 14.03
CA GLY A 472 -14.44 -3.00 13.52
C GLY A 472 -13.40 -3.82 12.74
N PRO A 473 -13.74 -5.05 12.31
CA PRO A 473 -12.86 -5.97 11.57
C PRO A 473 -12.17 -5.34 10.35
N ALA A 474 -12.87 -4.53 9.55
CA ALA A 474 -12.31 -3.83 8.39
C ALA A 474 -11.07 -2.97 8.72
N GLN A 475 -11.05 -2.36 9.91
CA GLN A 475 -9.95 -1.50 10.34
C GLN A 475 -8.77 -2.33 10.89
N VAL A 476 -9.07 -3.48 11.49
CA VAL A 476 -8.07 -4.50 11.88
C VAL A 476 -7.35 -5.03 10.66
N ILE A 477 -8.07 -5.37 9.59
CA ILE A 477 -7.53 -5.83 8.30
C ILE A 477 -6.56 -4.81 7.72
N ASN A 478 -7.04 -3.56 7.64
CA ASN A 478 -6.28 -2.40 7.20
C ASN A 478 -5.00 -2.17 8.00
N TYR A 479 -5.06 -2.41 9.32
CA TYR A 479 -3.92 -2.31 10.20
C TYR A 479 -2.96 -3.49 10.04
N LEU A 480 -3.48 -4.71 10.03
CA LEU A 480 -2.76 -5.96 9.80
C LEU A 480 -1.97 -5.95 8.49
N GLY A 481 -2.58 -5.41 7.42
CA GLY A 481 -1.88 -5.10 6.20
C GLY A 481 -0.67 -4.21 6.45
N ARG A 482 -0.82 -3.06 7.11
CA ARG A 482 0.32 -2.16 7.31
C ARG A 482 1.51 -2.79 8.06
N TYR A 483 1.33 -3.69 9.02
CA TYR A 483 2.45 -4.05 9.92
C TYR A 483 3.01 -5.47 9.72
N THR A 484 2.35 -6.39 9.04
CA THR A 484 2.75 -7.82 9.06
C THR A 484 3.98 -8.13 8.21
N HIS A 485 3.96 -7.71 6.95
CA HIS A 485 5.01 -8.02 5.97
C HIS A 485 5.84 -6.78 5.61
N ARG A 486 5.77 -5.73 6.44
CA ARG A 486 6.71 -4.62 6.32
C ARG A 486 8.14 -5.09 6.53
N ILE A 487 9.02 -4.54 5.73
CA ILE A 487 10.47 -4.62 5.87
C ILE A 487 11.01 -3.33 6.48
N ALA A 488 12.30 -3.29 6.77
CA ALA A 488 12.97 -2.15 7.40
C ALA A 488 12.72 -0.83 6.64
N LEU A 489 12.84 -0.86 5.30
CA LEU A 489 12.63 0.32 4.44
C LEU A 489 11.98 -0.07 3.10
N SER A 490 10.82 0.51 2.74
CA SER A 490 10.28 0.38 1.38
C SER A 490 11.07 1.23 0.38
N ASN A 491 11.19 0.77 -0.88
CA ASN A 491 11.89 1.50 -1.95
C ASN A 491 11.37 2.93 -2.09
N GLY A 492 10.04 3.15 -2.01
CA GLY A 492 9.43 4.48 -2.09
C GLY A 492 9.82 5.47 -0.99
N ARG A 493 10.57 5.04 0.05
CA ARG A 493 11.13 5.96 1.05
C ARG A 493 12.49 6.52 0.65
N ILE A 494 13.20 5.88 -0.28
CA ILE A 494 14.48 6.35 -0.82
C ILE A 494 14.19 7.53 -1.73
N GLN A 495 14.90 8.63 -1.50
CA GLN A 495 14.70 9.90 -2.21
C GLN A 495 15.86 10.20 -3.16
N ALA A 496 17.08 9.83 -2.78
CA ALA A 496 18.28 10.03 -3.59
C ALA A 496 19.37 9.03 -3.21
N VAL A 497 20.17 8.63 -4.20
CA VAL A 497 21.46 7.96 -4.02
C VAL A 497 22.48 8.75 -4.86
N ALA A 498 23.44 9.39 -4.21
CA ALA A 498 24.46 10.23 -4.85
C ALA A 498 25.70 10.31 -3.96
N ASP A 499 26.89 10.42 -4.56
CA ASP A 499 28.16 10.62 -3.87
C ASP A 499 28.42 9.61 -2.73
N GLY A 500 28.09 8.33 -2.96
CA GLY A 500 28.22 7.26 -1.96
C GLY A 500 27.27 7.38 -0.77
N LYS A 501 26.23 8.23 -0.86
CA LYS A 501 25.26 8.47 0.22
C LYS A 501 23.84 8.13 -0.20
N VAL A 502 23.06 7.68 0.76
CA VAL A 502 21.63 7.33 0.60
C VAL A 502 20.79 8.27 1.43
N THR A 503 19.85 8.96 0.77
CA THR A 503 18.88 9.84 1.42
C THR A 503 17.50 9.20 1.42
N PHE A 504 16.86 9.10 2.58
CA PHE A 504 15.52 8.54 2.71
C PHE A 504 14.64 9.32 3.69
N SER A 505 13.33 9.28 3.46
CA SER A 505 12.36 9.97 4.28
C SER A 505 11.91 9.14 5.49
N TYR A 506 11.71 9.78 6.63
CA TYR A 506 11.21 9.20 7.87
C TYR A 506 10.19 10.12 8.55
N LYS A 507 9.30 9.56 9.39
CA LYS A 507 8.35 10.35 10.18
C LYS A 507 8.87 10.53 11.60
N ASP A 508 8.94 11.77 12.05
CA ASP A 508 9.33 12.11 13.41
C ASP A 508 8.09 12.22 14.30
N TYR A 509 7.77 11.13 15.01
CA TYR A 509 6.63 11.07 15.91
C TYR A 509 6.80 11.95 17.16
N ARG A 510 8.02 12.35 17.52
CA ARG A 510 8.25 13.32 18.62
C ARG A 510 7.80 14.72 18.21
N GLN A 511 7.76 15.01 16.91
CA GLN A 511 7.29 16.28 16.34
C GLN A 511 6.00 16.09 15.53
N GLN A 512 4.98 15.49 16.15
CA GLN A 512 3.64 15.31 15.57
C GLN A 512 3.61 14.53 14.23
N GLY A 513 4.61 13.70 13.95
CA GLY A 513 4.67 12.86 12.75
C GLY A 513 5.09 13.60 11.48
N ARG A 514 5.74 14.77 11.60
CA ARG A 514 6.33 15.50 10.45
C ARG A 514 7.28 14.61 9.66
N GLN A 515 7.21 14.70 8.33
CA GLN A 515 8.11 13.98 7.45
C GLN A 515 9.43 14.73 7.34
N LYS A 516 10.52 14.05 7.67
CA LYS A 516 11.90 14.54 7.58
C LYS A 516 12.70 13.64 6.64
N SER A 517 13.83 14.13 6.16
CA SER A 517 14.79 13.34 5.40
C SER A 517 16.01 13.08 6.28
N MET A 518 16.68 11.95 6.07
CA MET A 518 18.02 11.70 6.60
C MET A 518 18.91 11.13 5.52
N THR A 519 20.18 11.47 5.59
CA THR A 519 21.22 11.01 4.68
C THR A 519 22.23 10.22 5.48
N LEU A 520 22.59 9.04 4.98
CA LEU A 520 23.62 8.16 5.55
C LEU A 520 24.64 7.84 4.46
N ASP A 521 25.86 7.53 4.89
CA ASP A 521 26.78 6.79 4.02
C ASP A 521 26.14 5.47 3.55
N ALA A 522 26.39 5.06 2.31
CA ALA A 522 25.78 3.85 1.74
C ALA A 522 26.15 2.58 2.51
N VAL A 523 27.39 2.49 3.01
CA VAL A 523 27.84 1.35 3.85
C VAL A 523 27.06 1.33 5.17
N GLU A 524 26.91 2.48 5.83
CA GLU A 524 26.12 2.59 7.06
C GLU A 524 24.62 2.31 6.83
N PHE A 525 24.09 2.73 5.67
CA PHE A 525 22.73 2.40 5.26
C PHE A 525 22.55 0.88 5.11
N ILE A 526 23.47 0.20 4.41
CA ILE A 526 23.45 -1.26 4.26
C ILE A 526 23.55 -1.93 5.63
N ARG A 527 24.46 -1.50 6.51
CA ARG A 527 24.61 -2.03 7.87
C ARG A 527 23.31 -1.93 8.66
N ARG A 528 22.66 -0.76 8.64
CA ARG A 528 21.37 -0.55 9.32
C ARG A 528 20.24 -1.34 8.69
N PHE A 529 20.23 -1.52 7.37
CA PHE A 529 19.22 -2.31 6.70
C PHE A 529 19.35 -3.80 7.07
N LEU A 530 20.57 -4.34 7.01
CA LEU A 530 20.86 -5.75 7.23
C LEU A 530 20.79 -6.19 8.70
N GLN A 531 20.91 -5.28 9.67
CA GLN A 531 20.65 -5.61 11.09
C GLN A 531 19.18 -6.01 11.36
N HIS A 532 18.28 -5.83 10.38
CA HIS A 532 16.88 -6.22 10.48
C HIS A 532 16.58 -7.52 9.71
N CYS A 533 17.62 -8.19 9.18
CA CYS A 533 17.53 -9.56 8.69
C CYS A 533 17.40 -10.51 9.87
N LEU A 534 16.18 -10.96 10.11
CA LEU A 534 15.83 -11.83 11.23
C LEU A 534 16.53 -13.20 11.10
N PRO A 535 16.83 -13.87 12.24
CA PRO A 535 17.49 -15.17 12.24
C PRO A 535 16.75 -16.24 11.41
N PRO A 536 17.48 -17.24 10.86
CA PRO A 536 16.90 -18.36 10.15
C PRO A 536 15.81 -19.06 10.97
N GLY A 537 14.69 -19.42 10.34
CA GLY A 537 13.57 -20.10 11.00
C GLY A 537 12.78 -19.25 12.01
N PHE A 538 13.21 -18.02 12.32
CA PHE A 538 12.53 -17.21 13.33
C PHE A 538 11.13 -16.78 12.87
N GLN A 539 10.11 -17.11 13.66
CA GLN A 539 8.71 -16.75 13.38
C GLN A 539 8.42 -15.30 13.79
N LYS A 540 8.31 -14.42 12.80
CA LYS A 540 8.00 -12.99 12.97
C LYS A 540 6.57 -12.71 13.44
N ILE A 541 5.63 -13.59 13.09
CA ILE A 541 4.22 -13.46 13.44
C ILE A 541 3.83 -14.68 14.27
N ARG A 542 3.23 -14.45 15.44
CA ARG A 542 2.82 -15.51 16.37
C ARG A 542 1.37 -15.31 16.79
N TYR A 543 0.71 -16.43 17.07
CA TYR A 543 -0.71 -16.48 17.42
C TYR A 543 -0.89 -17.16 18.77
N TYR A 544 -1.75 -16.58 19.61
CA TYR A 544 -1.89 -16.97 20.99
C TYR A 544 -3.35 -17.11 21.43
N GLY A 545 -3.56 -17.92 22.47
CA GLY A 545 -4.87 -18.10 23.10
C GLY A 545 -5.93 -18.62 22.14
N ILE A 546 -7.10 -17.97 22.12
CA ILE A 546 -8.20 -18.34 21.21
C ILE A 546 -7.84 -18.18 19.73
N LEU A 547 -6.86 -17.32 19.39
CA LEU A 547 -6.39 -17.11 18.02
C LEU A 547 -5.25 -18.06 17.61
N SER A 548 -4.80 -18.93 18.52
CA SER A 548 -3.71 -19.88 18.22
C SER A 548 -4.10 -20.88 17.12
N THR A 549 -3.08 -21.40 16.42
CA THR A 549 -3.26 -22.38 15.34
C THR A 549 -4.08 -23.61 15.74
N ARG A 550 -3.99 -24.03 17.01
CA ARG A 550 -4.74 -25.16 17.57
C ARG A 550 -6.22 -24.82 17.78
N ASN A 551 -6.52 -23.58 18.22
CA ASN A 551 -7.86 -23.17 18.62
C ASN A 551 -8.67 -22.51 17.48
N ARG A 552 -8.00 -22.01 16.43
CA ARG A 552 -8.65 -21.29 15.33
C ARG A 552 -9.69 -22.11 14.56
N LYS A 553 -9.54 -23.43 14.51
CA LYS A 553 -10.48 -24.35 13.80
C LYS A 553 -11.54 -24.95 14.72
N THR A 554 -11.42 -24.75 16.03
CA THR A 554 -12.34 -25.27 17.05
C THR A 554 -12.97 -24.08 17.76
N LYS A 555 -12.39 -23.64 18.87
CA LYS A 555 -12.90 -22.56 19.73
C LYS A 555 -13.28 -21.29 18.97
N LEU A 556 -12.48 -20.86 18.00
CA LEU A 556 -12.77 -19.63 17.24
C LEU A 556 -13.95 -19.80 16.29
N ALA A 557 -14.06 -20.96 15.63
CA ALA A 557 -15.17 -21.25 14.73
C ALA A 557 -16.48 -21.40 15.53
N ASP A 558 -16.41 -22.01 16.71
CA ASP A 558 -17.55 -22.13 17.62
C ASP A 558 -17.98 -20.76 18.16
N LEU A 559 -17.02 -19.88 18.48
CA LEU A 559 -17.30 -18.49 18.86
C LEU A 559 -17.93 -17.67 17.74
N GLN A 560 -17.51 -17.87 16.48
CA GLN A 560 -18.14 -17.17 15.35
C GLN A 560 -19.61 -17.58 15.19
N LYS A 561 -19.92 -18.87 15.42
CA LYS A 561 -21.30 -19.37 15.42
C LYS A 561 -22.11 -18.82 16.59
N SER A 562 -21.55 -18.83 17.81
CA SER A 562 -22.27 -18.34 18.99
C SER A 562 -22.55 -16.83 18.95
N LEU A 563 -21.70 -16.07 18.26
CA LEU A 563 -21.89 -14.63 18.02
C LEU A 563 -22.70 -14.31 16.75
N ASP A 564 -23.29 -15.32 16.10
CA ASP A 564 -24.03 -15.20 14.83
C ASP A 564 -23.31 -14.34 13.78
N TYR A 565 -22.00 -14.56 13.64
CA TYR A 565 -21.16 -13.77 12.76
C TYR A 565 -20.56 -14.61 11.65
N GLN A 566 -20.90 -14.23 10.42
CA GLN A 566 -20.25 -14.72 9.23
C GLN A 566 -19.13 -13.75 8.82
N PRO A 567 -17.85 -14.15 8.95
CA PRO A 567 -16.76 -13.30 8.52
C PRO A 567 -16.84 -13.05 7.00
N PRO A 568 -16.52 -11.84 6.53
CA PRO A 568 -16.60 -11.52 5.11
C PRO A 568 -15.61 -12.39 4.33
N GLN A 569 -16.13 -13.14 3.35
CA GLN A 569 -15.27 -13.85 2.41
C GLN A 569 -14.64 -12.84 1.45
N ILE A 570 -13.36 -12.54 1.68
CA ILE A 570 -12.60 -11.70 0.76
C ILE A 570 -11.99 -12.59 -0.32
N HIS A 571 -12.72 -12.74 -1.43
CA HIS A 571 -12.14 -13.18 -2.70
C HIS A 571 -11.27 -12.05 -3.27
N LEU A 572 -10.01 -11.98 -2.85
CA LEU A 572 -9.11 -10.97 -3.40
C LEU A 572 -8.44 -11.51 -4.67
N GLY A 573 -8.76 -10.84 -5.79
CA GLY A 573 -8.00 -10.80 -7.02
C GLY A 573 -6.57 -10.27 -6.79
N ILE A 574 -5.73 -11.11 -6.20
CA ILE A 574 -4.28 -10.96 -6.28
C ILE A 574 -3.90 -11.58 -7.63
N GLY A 575 -3.97 -10.76 -8.68
CA GLY A 575 -3.54 -11.08 -10.05
C GLY A 575 -4.12 -12.38 -10.58
N GLY A 576 -5.26 -12.29 -11.28
CA GLY A 576 -5.77 -13.33 -12.18
C GLY A 576 -5.16 -14.71 -11.97
N LEU A 577 -5.47 -15.36 -10.85
CA LEU A 577 -5.64 -16.79 -10.91
C LEU A 577 -6.79 -16.92 -11.88
N LEU A 578 -6.41 -17.15 -13.14
CA LEU A 578 -7.21 -17.71 -14.21
C LEU A 578 -8.33 -18.48 -13.50
N MET A 579 -9.56 -17.99 -13.58
CA MET A 579 -10.68 -18.87 -13.34
C MET A 579 -10.36 -20.11 -14.17
N LYS A 580 -10.17 -21.26 -13.50
CA LYS A 580 -9.59 -22.47 -14.11
C LYS A 580 -10.13 -22.61 -15.54
N GLY A 581 -9.28 -22.34 -16.55
CA GLY A 581 -9.62 -22.48 -17.97
C GLY A 581 -9.69 -21.21 -18.85
N GLN A 582 -9.63 -19.96 -18.35
CA GLN A 582 -9.61 -18.78 -19.24
C GLN A 582 -8.18 -18.46 -19.72
N LYS A 583 -7.93 -18.38 -21.04
CA LYS A 583 -6.61 -17.95 -21.58
C LYS A 583 -6.36 -16.45 -21.33
N PRO A 584 -5.12 -16.03 -20.98
CA PRO A 584 -4.79 -14.61 -20.82
C PRO A 584 -5.02 -13.83 -22.12
N VAL A 585 -5.55 -12.62 -21.99
CA VAL A 585 -5.85 -11.75 -23.13
C VAL A 585 -4.64 -10.90 -23.46
N CYS A 586 -4.29 -10.81 -24.74
CA CYS A 586 -3.17 -9.98 -25.19
C CYS A 586 -3.46 -8.50 -24.93
N PRO A 587 -2.55 -7.79 -24.25
CA PRO A 587 -2.73 -6.37 -23.96
C PRO A 587 -2.68 -5.48 -25.22
N ALA A 588 -1.95 -5.92 -26.25
CA ALA A 588 -1.84 -5.20 -27.51
C ALA A 588 -3.08 -5.37 -28.42
N CYS A 589 -3.62 -6.57 -28.59
CA CYS A 589 -4.72 -6.82 -29.56
C CYS A 589 -6.06 -7.22 -28.94
N GLY A 590 -6.12 -7.50 -27.63
CA GLY A 590 -7.35 -7.89 -26.95
C GLY A 590 -7.84 -9.31 -27.26
N ARG A 591 -7.07 -10.13 -27.97
CA ARG A 591 -7.40 -11.53 -28.28
C ARG A 591 -6.81 -12.49 -27.24
N PRO A 592 -7.47 -13.63 -26.94
CA PRO A 592 -7.00 -14.62 -25.97
C PRO A 592 -5.90 -15.55 -26.53
N ASP A 593 -5.00 -14.98 -27.33
CA ASP A 593 -3.97 -15.70 -28.11
C ASP A 593 -2.58 -15.54 -27.49
N ILE A 594 -2.51 -15.42 -26.16
CA ILE A 594 -1.24 -15.37 -25.43
C ILE A 594 -0.78 -16.79 -25.14
N GLU A 595 0.40 -17.11 -25.63
CA GLU A 595 1.17 -18.29 -25.26
C GLU A 595 2.25 -17.88 -24.25
N ARG A 596 2.47 -18.73 -23.25
CA ARG A 596 3.44 -18.49 -22.19
C ARG A 596 4.59 -19.48 -22.32
N ALA A 597 5.80 -18.97 -22.56
CA ALA A 597 7.04 -19.71 -22.48
C ALA A 597 7.76 -19.46 -21.15
N ILE A 598 8.53 -20.44 -20.69
CA ILE A 598 9.37 -20.31 -19.49
C ILE A 598 10.78 -19.86 -19.93
N LEU A 599 11.29 -18.79 -19.32
CA LEU A 599 12.69 -18.41 -19.43
C LEU A 599 13.48 -19.07 -18.29
N PRO A 600 14.41 -19.99 -18.58
CA PRO A 600 15.26 -20.58 -17.56
C PRO A 600 16.22 -19.52 -16.98
N GLY A 601 16.42 -19.57 -15.67
CA GLY A 601 17.28 -18.63 -14.94
C GLY A 601 18.76 -18.96 -15.05
N THR A 602 19.33 -18.98 -16.26
CA THR A 602 20.78 -19.08 -16.48
C THR A 602 21.24 -18.74 -17.90
N LEU A 603 20.40 -18.12 -18.73
CA LEU A 603 20.86 -17.57 -20.01
C LEU A 603 21.48 -16.19 -19.74
N LEU A 604 22.82 -16.14 -19.73
CA LEU A 604 23.54 -14.97 -20.25
C LEU A 604 22.86 -14.64 -21.58
N ILE A 605 22.25 -13.46 -21.67
CA ILE A 605 21.76 -12.95 -22.94
C ILE A 605 23.01 -12.59 -23.75
N THR A 606 23.68 -13.58 -24.34
CA THR A 606 24.36 -13.35 -25.61
C THR A 606 23.26 -12.90 -26.55
N ALA A 607 23.42 -11.68 -27.06
CA ALA A 607 22.52 -11.01 -27.97
C ALA A 607 21.83 -12.01 -28.91
N VAL A 608 20.52 -12.20 -28.73
CA VAL A 608 19.69 -12.66 -29.84
C VAL A 608 19.68 -11.50 -30.83
N ARG A 609 20.64 -11.52 -31.76
CA ARG A 609 20.50 -10.78 -33.02
C ARG A 609 19.26 -11.34 -33.68
N PHE A 610 18.18 -10.58 -33.62
CA PHE A 610 17.11 -10.75 -34.59
C PHE A 610 17.62 -10.14 -35.88
N ASP A 611 17.85 -10.99 -36.88
CA ASP A 611 18.12 -10.54 -38.24
C ASP A 611 16.98 -9.61 -38.68
N PRO A 612 17.30 -8.41 -39.20
CA PRO A 612 16.28 -7.51 -39.72
C PRO A 612 15.62 -8.16 -40.93
N ILE A 613 14.33 -8.45 -40.80
CA ILE A 613 13.46 -8.78 -41.94
C ILE A 613 13.47 -7.56 -42.88
N ILE A 614 14.17 -7.75 -44.00
CA ILE A 614 14.03 -7.16 -45.34
C ILE A 614 13.34 -5.78 -45.42
N PRO A 615 14.03 -4.72 -45.88
CA PRO A 615 13.41 -3.42 -46.11
C PRO A 615 12.46 -3.48 -47.32
N CYS A 616 11.21 -3.05 -47.11
CA CYS A 616 10.31 -2.72 -48.21
C CYS A 616 10.95 -1.64 -49.10
N HIS A 617 11.08 -1.96 -50.38
CA HIS A 617 11.52 -1.07 -51.45
C HIS A 617 10.80 0.28 -51.41
N ALA A 618 11.58 1.35 -51.36
CA ALA A 618 11.19 2.65 -51.90
C ALA A 618 11.53 2.67 -53.40
N GLY A 619 10.57 3.08 -54.24
CA GLY A 619 10.87 3.46 -55.62
C GLY A 619 9.80 3.05 -56.63
N HIS A 620 8.94 4.01 -56.98
CA HIS A 620 8.41 4.33 -58.31
C HIS A 620 6.93 4.70 -58.28
N ILE A 621 6.68 5.98 -57.99
CA ILE A 621 5.48 6.66 -58.43
C ILE A 621 5.75 7.09 -59.88
N HIS A 622 5.43 6.23 -60.84
CA HIS A 622 5.19 6.68 -62.21
C HIS A 622 3.70 7.01 -62.34
N GLY A 623 3.40 8.29 -62.50
CA GLY A 623 2.10 8.74 -62.92
C GLY A 623 1.83 8.30 -64.36
N GLN A 624 0.71 7.61 -64.57
CA GLN A 624 0.09 7.47 -65.88
C GLN A 624 -1.30 8.09 -65.82
N ARG A 625 -1.43 9.25 -66.48
CA ARG A 625 -2.71 9.85 -66.87
C ARG A 625 -3.25 9.08 -68.08
N ALA A 626 -4.56 8.88 -68.09
CA ALA A 626 -5.33 8.36 -69.22
C ALA A 626 -5.20 9.26 -70.47
N PRO A 627 -5.35 8.69 -71.69
CA PRO A 627 -5.05 9.39 -72.95
C PRO A 627 -6.26 10.20 -73.45
N PRO A 628 -6.03 11.31 -74.19
CA PRO A 628 -7.01 11.85 -75.11
C PRO A 628 -6.62 11.62 -76.58
N HIS A 629 -7.60 11.91 -77.42
CA HIS A 629 -7.76 11.53 -78.81
C HIS A 629 -6.70 12.01 -79.83
N ARG A 630 -6.70 11.31 -80.98
CA ARG A 630 -5.87 11.44 -82.19
C ARG A 630 -5.85 12.85 -82.82
N HIS A 631 -4.62 13.25 -83.21
CA HIS A 631 -4.13 13.89 -84.47
C HIS A 631 -4.78 15.19 -85.04
N PRO A 632 -4.08 15.91 -85.96
CA PRO A 632 -2.65 15.91 -86.34
C PRO A 632 -2.02 17.33 -86.44
N GLY A 633 -0.69 17.40 -86.57
CA GLY A 633 -0.05 18.40 -87.44
C GLY A 633 1.15 19.21 -86.91
N VAL A 634 2.29 19.02 -87.59
CA VAL A 634 3.23 20.07 -88.07
C VAL A 634 4.29 20.67 -87.12
N GLN A 635 5.53 20.18 -87.32
CA GLN A 635 6.84 20.85 -87.53
C GLN A 635 7.37 21.99 -86.63
N ASN A 636 8.67 21.84 -86.30
CA ASN A 636 9.76 22.83 -86.13
C ASN A 636 9.52 23.95 -85.09
N VAL A 637 10.35 24.15 -84.05
CA VAL A 637 11.78 24.52 -84.01
C VAL A 637 12.28 24.27 -82.58
#